data_AF-A0A372NCT7-F1
#
_entry.id   AF-A0A372NCT7-F1
#
_cell.length_a   1.000
_cell.length_b   1.000
_cell.length_c   1.000
_cell.angle_alpha   90.00
_cell.angle_beta   90.00
_cell.angle_gamma   90.00
#
_symmetry.space_group_name_H-M   'P 1'
#
loop_
_entity.id
_entity.type
_entity.pdbx_description
1 polymer ?
#
loop_
_entity_poly.entity_id
_entity_poly.type
_entity_poly.pdbx_seq_one_letter_code
_entity_poly.pdbx_strand_id
1 'polypeptide(L)'
;MPARRKGSAMPLPLEDANRPDDRVLRQLVAALIFEKLVAPIRDPDEPGRLVWHLGDRAYRCHASIGPFGRPRIQPFSVECRDADGWVAAGLSDVVAGLPGSLENREKLLSELELTIAFARWNRSECPPRDRRAMSFAGIEGALDEGHPYHPCYKARAGFTPDDNRAYGPEAGTPFRLVWLLVARRHLRQALPAEEDAFWLAELGAQTYADLQSRREALGLAAADFGLLPLHPWQWDHLKDDRLAAWLGSGEAHFLGPAGDRYVASQSVRSLHNVDARERASVKLALGIVNTSSRRTLAPHSVCTAPVLSAWIDRVVKSDPVFADRYPLAILKEYAGIIADREGPLAGEIAAIWRDSAEATLLPGEAVVPFNALAVFEADGMAFIAPWLDRHGVEAWFSRLIDVAVLPVWHLLVKHGIAVEAHAQNMLLVHRDGWPVRLIVRDFHESTEYAPAFLRDPQLAPDFASLYPAYAAGEPDDYYWTNALDMLRELVMDTLFVHNLSDLTHLLDAAGYAEEDALWAQIGQRLETYAVEQGMAERQARLGHRARTIRTESLMVRKLLQAASEYHHAIPNPFAPEKRVTGGPMLQIDDRAYGRAEFQDRIEAMADAAGLDRAAGGRLAVCFPETADWLALFFAIRARGASVLPIHPGTPYEAALKLARAAGCDRLYYNSTIPEEIGERIGGEGQLLQMSSGTTGAPKCIARRWSEIDAEVRSYVDTFREPETMTPVIACPTTHSYGLICGILVALERGQTPLILNTANPKYLLRRLRETERPLLYSSPAILHTLARLMPEEEKLHAVMTSGTLLPEAWFGAIRAKAEHVFQQYGCSEAGCIAINPDLTAAGDMGYVLPHLTLETGADADEPGEIVVTRNGRPIATRDLGYRRADGMLVFVSRLDDMINVSGLNVYPAQVEEAVMTMPGITDAVAFRREDRFAGERVGLIFSATDAVSPQDIRAWCMPRLSSHQLPTEIVQVDTVPRQANGKISRREVAARFAAGEFILNKEAAE
;
A
#
# COMPACT_ATOMS: atom_id res chain seq x y z
N MET A 1 -23.11 -31.22 -7.27
CA MET A 1 -24.19 -30.22 -7.08
C MET A 1 -24.79 -30.36 -5.69
N PRO A 2 -24.55 -29.45 -4.74
CA PRO A 2 -25.40 -29.29 -3.57
C PRO A 2 -26.61 -28.41 -3.91
N ALA A 3 -27.76 -28.76 -3.36
CA ALA A 3 -29.06 -28.14 -3.61
C ALA A 3 -29.09 -26.64 -3.26
N ARG A 4 -29.26 -25.77 -4.27
CA ARG A 4 -29.49 -24.33 -4.07
C ARG A 4 -30.91 -24.09 -3.57
N ARG A 5 -31.04 -23.25 -2.53
CA ARG A 5 -32.31 -22.80 -1.94
C ARG A 5 -33.18 -22.17 -3.04
N LYS A 6 -34.31 -22.80 -3.37
CA LYS A 6 -35.43 -22.13 -4.04
C LYS A 6 -36.01 -21.10 -3.08
N GLY A 7 -35.82 -19.80 -3.30
CA GLY A 7 -36.50 -18.82 -2.43
C GLY A 7 -36.10 -17.33 -2.45
N SER A 8 -35.21 -16.83 -3.31
CA SER A 8 -35.11 -15.40 -3.66
C SER A 8 -34.18 -15.22 -4.86
N ALA A 9 -34.50 -14.27 -5.75
CA ALA A 9 -33.56 -13.88 -6.80
C ALA A 9 -32.42 -13.10 -6.15
N MET A 10 -31.17 -13.55 -6.33
CA MET A 10 -29.98 -12.88 -5.81
C MET A 10 -29.27 -12.18 -6.97
N PRO A 11 -29.40 -10.86 -7.17
CA PRO A 11 -28.87 -10.18 -8.36
C PRO A 11 -27.32 -10.11 -8.36
N LEU A 12 -26.72 -10.05 -7.17
CA LEU A 12 -25.29 -10.16 -6.92
C LEU A 12 -25.04 -11.18 -5.80
N PRO A 13 -23.79 -11.67 -5.63
CA PRO A 13 -23.44 -12.50 -4.49
C PRO A 13 -23.86 -11.86 -3.16
N LEU A 14 -24.44 -12.67 -2.27
CA LEU A 14 -24.91 -12.23 -0.95
C LEU A 14 -26.06 -11.20 -0.99
N GLU A 15 -26.71 -10.94 -2.12
CA GLU A 15 -27.83 -9.98 -2.15
C GLU A 15 -29.18 -10.69 -2.13
N ASP A 16 -30.07 -10.28 -1.23
CA ASP A 16 -31.49 -10.50 -1.42
C ASP A 16 -32.02 -9.31 -2.20
N ALA A 17 -32.58 -9.57 -3.39
CA ALA A 17 -33.28 -8.55 -4.13
C ALA A 17 -34.22 -7.81 -3.16
N ASN A 18 -35.18 -8.48 -2.50
CA ASN A 18 -36.30 -7.84 -1.79
C ASN A 18 -35.93 -6.88 -0.65
N ARG A 19 -34.64 -6.80 -0.27
CA ARG A 19 -34.12 -5.96 0.82
C ARG A 19 -33.01 -5.01 0.33
N PRO A 20 -33.32 -4.01 -0.54
CA PRO A 20 -32.32 -3.03 -0.97
C PRO A 20 -31.77 -2.19 0.20
N ASP A 21 -32.53 -2.04 1.28
CA ASP A 21 -32.07 -1.45 2.54
C ASP A 21 -30.89 -2.20 3.18
N ASP A 22 -30.96 -3.54 3.24
CA ASP A 22 -29.86 -4.38 3.74
C ASP A 22 -28.63 -4.28 2.85
N ARG A 23 -28.83 -4.29 1.52
CA ARG A 23 -27.73 -4.11 0.57
C ARG A 23 -26.99 -2.80 0.78
N VAL A 24 -27.72 -1.68 0.81
CA VAL A 24 -27.12 -0.34 0.96
C VAL A 24 -26.37 -0.24 2.29
N LEU A 25 -26.92 -0.79 3.37
CA LEU A 25 -26.26 -0.85 4.68
C LEU A 25 -24.96 -1.67 4.64
N ARG A 26 -24.99 -2.85 4.02
CA ARG A 26 -23.80 -3.71 3.90
C ARG A 26 -22.71 -3.07 3.05
N GLN A 27 -23.06 -2.45 1.92
CA GLN A 27 -22.11 -1.71 1.08
C GLN A 27 -21.50 -0.53 1.85
N LEU A 28 -22.32 0.20 2.62
CA LEU A 28 -21.83 1.28 3.48
C LEU A 28 -20.81 0.75 4.49
N VAL A 29 -21.17 -0.28 5.27
CA VAL A 29 -20.27 -0.87 6.27
C VAL A 29 -19.00 -1.45 5.62
N ALA A 30 -19.13 -2.12 4.47
CA ALA A 30 -17.99 -2.65 3.73
C ALA A 30 -17.03 -1.51 3.31
N ALA A 31 -17.56 -0.41 2.78
CA ALA A 31 -16.76 0.76 2.40
C ALA A 31 -16.09 1.41 3.62
N LEU A 32 -16.78 1.53 4.75
CA LEU A 32 -16.20 2.09 5.98
C LEU A 32 -15.02 1.26 6.50
N ILE A 33 -15.14 -0.07 6.45
CA ILE A 33 -14.07 -1.00 6.86
C ILE A 33 -12.91 -0.96 5.85
N PHE A 34 -13.23 -1.03 4.55
CA PHE A 34 -12.24 -1.08 3.47
C PHE A 34 -11.38 0.19 3.46
N GLU A 35 -12.03 1.37 3.49
CA GLU A 35 -11.37 2.68 3.48
C GLU A 35 -10.78 3.09 4.83
N LYS A 36 -10.81 2.19 5.82
CA LYS A 36 -10.23 2.39 7.17
C LYS A 36 -10.85 3.55 7.96
N LEU A 37 -12.09 3.93 7.65
CA LEU A 37 -12.88 4.84 8.48
C LEU A 37 -13.25 4.20 9.82
N VAL A 38 -13.34 2.87 9.84
CA VAL A 38 -13.44 2.07 11.07
C VAL A 38 -12.38 0.97 11.06
N ALA A 39 -11.90 0.59 12.24
CA ALA A 39 -10.92 -0.47 12.42
C ALA A 39 -11.54 -1.64 13.20
N PRO A 40 -12.22 -2.57 12.51
CA PRO A 40 -12.83 -3.70 13.20
C PRO A 40 -11.78 -4.69 13.70
N ILE A 41 -12.05 -5.26 14.87
CA ILE A 41 -11.36 -6.43 15.41
C ILE A 41 -12.19 -7.69 15.15
N ARG A 42 -11.54 -8.83 14.94
CA ARG A 42 -12.26 -10.11 14.90
C ARG A 42 -12.72 -10.46 16.30
N ASP A 43 -13.97 -10.90 16.42
CA ASP A 43 -14.48 -11.50 17.65
C ASP A 43 -13.64 -12.77 17.94
N PRO A 44 -12.98 -12.86 19.09
CA PRO A 44 -12.14 -14.01 19.39
C PRO A 44 -12.96 -15.31 19.43
N ASP A 45 -14.20 -15.26 19.87
CA ASP A 45 -15.05 -16.44 20.07
C ASP A 45 -15.77 -16.86 18.78
N GLU A 46 -15.93 -15.94 17.83
CA GLU A 46 -16.45 -16.18 16.49
C GLU A 46 -15.58 -15.51 15.42
N PRO A 47 -14.54 -16.18 14.88
CA PRO A 47 -13.57 -15.55 13.97
C PRO A 47 -14.16 -14.92 12.70
N GLY A 48 -15.36 -15.36 12.28
CA GLY A 48 -16.11 -14.79 11.16
C GLY A 48 -16.87 -13.50 11.49
N ARG A 49 -16.87 -13.07 12.75
CA ARG A 49 -17.54 -11.85 13.21
C ARG A 49 -16.52 -10.74 13.42
N LEU A 50 -16.85 -9.56 12.93
CA LEU A 50 -16.11 -8.31 13.08
C LEU A 50 -16.84 -7.41 14.07
N VAL A 51 -16.10 -6.74 14.95
CA VAL A 51 -16.62 -5.82 15.97
C VAL A 51 -15.86 -4.49 15.89
N TRP A 52 -16.56 -3.37 15.92
CA TRP A 52 -15.96 -2.03 15.92
C TRP A 52 -16.81 -1.03 16.71
N HIS A 53 -16.31 0.19 16.86
CA HIS A 53 -17.03 1.29 17.49
C HIS A 53 -17.13 2.49 16.53
N LEU A 54 -18.26 3.20 16.60
CA LEU A 54 -18.47 4.50 15.98
C LEU A 54 -19.05 5.43 17.06
N GLY A 55 -18.25 6.40 17.50
CA GLY A 55 -18.53 7.15 18.73
C GLY A 55 -18.64 6.22 19.94
N ASP A 56 -19.68 6.41 20.75
CA ASP A 56 -19.92 5.59 21.95
C ASP A 56 -20.64 4.26 21.67
N ARG A 57 -21.06 4.02 20.42
CA ARG A 57 -21.86 2.85 20.05
C ARG A 57 -21.00 1.75 19.45
N ALA A 58 -21.18 0.52 19.93
CA ALA A 58 -20.53 -0.68 19.39
C ALA A 58 -21.36 -1.26 18.25
N TYR A 59 -20.67 -1.81 17.25
CA TYR A 59 -21.25 -2.45 16.08
C TYR A 59 -20.58 -3.81 15.83
N ARG A 60 -21.30 -4.73 15.23
CA ARG A 60 -20.76 -6.03 14.79
C ARG A 60 -21.42 -6.52 13.51
N CYS A 61 -20.72 -7.36 12.76
CA CYS A 61 -21.28 -8.09 11.62
C CYS A 61 -20.49 -9.36 11.33
N HIS A 62 -21.06 -10.30 10.57
CA HIS A 62 -20.30 -11.41 10.00
C HIS A 62 -19.75 -11.03 8.63
N ALA A 63 -18.47 -11.29 8.40
CA ALA A 63 -17.83 -10.97 7.13
C ALA A 63 -16.67 -11.91 6.80
N SER A 64 -16.52 -12.20 5.51
CA SER A 64 -15.27 -12.71 4.94
C SER A 64 -14.47 -11.56 4.32
N ILE A 65 -13.18 -11.78 4.11
CA ILE A 65 -12.27 -10.83 3.47
C ILE A 65 -11.84 -11.45 2.16
N GLY A 66 -12.17 -10.79 1.05
CA GLY A 66 -11.76 -11.21 -0.29
C GLY A 66 -10.40 -10.63 -0.71
N PRO A 67 -10.05 -10.83 -1.99
CA PRO A 67 -8.89 -10.21 -2.64
C PRO A 67 -8.83 -8.71 -2.40
N PHE A 68 -7.61 -8.19 -2.36
CA PHE A 68 -7.32 -6.81 -1.99
C PHE A 68 -7.81 -6.39 -0.60
N GLY A 69 -8.23 -7.33 0.26
CA GLY A 69 -8.76 -7.00 1.58
C GLY A 69 -10.21 -6.53 1.56
N ARG A 70 -10.95 -6.74 0.46
CA ARG A 70 -12.34 -6.29 0.32
C ARG A 70 -13.27 -7.03 1.30
N PRO A 71 -13.99 -6.33 2.20
CA PRO A 71 -14.94 -6.96 3.11
C PRO A 71 -16.20 -7.44 2.37
N ARG A 72 -16.66 -8.65 2.71
CA ARG A 72 -17.89 -9.25 2.21
C ARG A 72 -18.84 -9.51 3.37
N ILE A 73 -19.70 -8.53 3.62
CA ILE A 73 -20.61 -8.56 4.76
C ILE A 73 -21.76 -9.52 4.49
N GLN A 74 -22.02 -10.42 5.43
CA GLN A 74 -23.11 -11.39 5.35
C GLN A 74 -24.48 -10.69 5.46
N PRO A 75 -25.52 -11.13 4.71
CA PRO A 75 -26.86 -10.56 4.77
C PRO A 75 -27.44 -10.53 6.17
N PHE A 76 -28.11 -9.43 6.52
CA PHE A 76 -28.81 -9.24 7.80
C PHE A 76 -27.93 -9.42 9.06
N SER A 77 -26.61 -9.31 8.93
CA SER A 77 -25.68 -9.53 10.04
C SER A 77 -25.22 -8.24 10.74
N VAL A 78 -25.52 -7.06 10.19
CA VAL A 78 -25.08 -5.78 10.77
C VAL A 78 -25.94 -5.43 11.97
N GLU A 79 -25.31 -5.43 13.15
CA GLU A 79 -25.95 -5.16 14.43
C GLU A 79 -25.23 -4.01 15.16
N CYS A 80 -25.97 -3.28 15.99
CA CYS A 80 -25.45 -2.27 16.88
C CYS A 80 -25.89 -2.57 18.32
N ARG A 81 -25.11 -2.09 19.29
CA ARG A 81 -25.41 -2.27 20.70
C ARG A 81 -26.30 -1.14 21.21
N ASP A 82 -27.35 -1.49 21.93
CA ASP A 82 -28.20 -0.57 22.69
C ASP A 82 -28.13 -0.91 24.21
N ALA A 83 -29.06 -0.35 25.00
CA ALA A 83 -29.11 -0.57 26.45
C ALA A 83 -29.49 -2.02 26.82
N ASP A 84 -30.25 -2.72 25.96
CA ASP A 84 -30.85 -4.02 26.22
C ASP A 84 -30.12 -5.17 25.53
N GLY A 85 -29.23 -4.89 24.57
CA GLY A 85 -28.40 -5.90 23.91
C GLY A 85 -27.89 -5.51 22.52
N TRP A 86 -27.77 -6.51 21.66
CA TRP A 86 -27.46 -6.33 20.24
C TRP A 86 -28.76 -6.35 19.44
N VAL A 87 -28.94 -5.35 18.58
CA VAL A 87 -30.11 -5.19 17.72
C VAL A 87 -29.66 -4.90 16.28
N ALA A 88 -30.52 -5.14 15.30
CA ALA A 88 -30.22 -4.83 13.90
C ALA A 88 -29.95 -3.32 13.73
N ALA A 89 -28.86 -2.97 13.05
CA ALA A 89 -28.48 -1.58 12.85
C ALA A 89 -29.31 -0.91 11.74
N GLY A 90 -29.75 0.33 11.95
CA GLY A 90 -30.31 1.18 10.91
C GLY A 90 -29.24 1.98 10.16
N LEU A 91 -29.55 2.42 8.94
CA LEU A 91 -28.68 3.34 8.18
C LEU A 91 -28.44 4.66 8.92
N SER A 92 -29.49 5.23 9.51
CA SER A 92 -29.41 6.47 10.29
C SER A 92 -28.48 6.32 11.49
N ASP A 93 -28.50 5.16 12.16
CA ASP A 93 -27.63 4.89 13.31
C ASP A 93 -26.15 4.93 12.90
N VAL A 94 -25.81 4.24 11.79
CA VAL A 94 -24.45 4.19 11.28
C VAL A 94 -23.99 5.57 10.83
N VAL A 95 -24.80 6.27 10.02
CA VAL A 95 -24.45 7.59 9.46
C VAL A 95 -24.29 8.66 10.54
N ALA A 96 -25.11 8.63 11.59
CA ALA A 96 -25.00 9.58 12.70
C ALA A 96 -23.64 9.50 13.41
N GLY A 97 -23.04 8.31 13.49
CA GLY A 97 -21.74 8.08 14.13
C GLY A 97 -20.52 8.36 13.24
N LEU A 98 -20.71 8.71 11.97
CA LEU A 98 -19.60 8.96 11.04
C LEU A 98 -18.90 10.30 11.31
N PRO A 99 -17.61 10.44 10.92
CA PRO A 99 -16.92 11.72 10.94
C PRO A 99 -17.46 12.67 9.84
N GLY A 100 -17.16 13.96 9.96
CA GLY A 100 -17.57 15.00 9.01
C GLY A 100 -18.63 15.96 9.57
N SER A 101 -18.99 16.97 8.78
CA SER A 101 -20.01 17.95 9.15
C SER A 101 -21.40 17.29 9.29
N LEU A 102 -22.32 17.93 10.02
CA LEU A 102 -23.72 17.47 10.05
C LEU A 102 -24.33 17.46 8.64
N GLU A 103 -24.09 18.53 7.88
CA GLU A 103 -24.56 18.68 6.49
C GLU A 103 -24.07 17.54 5.57
N ASN A 104 -22.78 17.17 5.62
CA ASN A 104 -22.25 16.08 4.80
C ASN A 104 -22.88 14.73 5.16
N ARG A 105 -23.15 14.49 6.46
CA ARG A 105 -23.81 13.27 6.93
C ARG A 105 -25.28 13.21 6.52
N GLU A 106 -26.01 14.31 6.64
CA GLU A 106 -27.41 14.42 6.19
C GLU A 106 -27.52 14.23 4.68
N LYS A 107 -26.60 14.83 3.91
CA LYS A 107 -26.53 14.64 2.45
C LYS A 107 -26.24 13.19 2.08
N LEU A 108 -25.29 12.53 2.75
CA LEU A 108 -25.03 11.11 2.55
C LEU A 108 -26.27 10.27 2.86
N LEU A 109 -26.94 10.50 4.00
CA LEU A 109 -28.15 9.76 4.37
C LEU A 109 -29.25 9.90 3.32
N SER A 110 -29.51 11.13 2.86
CA SER A 110 -30.48 11.41 1.80
C SER A 110 -30.17 10.64 0.51
N GLU A 111 -28.91 10.60 0.07
CA GLU A 111 -28.51 9.85 -1.13
C GLU A 111 -28.64 8.32 -0.97
N LEU A 112 -28.38 7.79 0.23
CA LEU A 112 -28.58 6.38 0.55
C LEU A 112 -30.08 6.01 0.52
N GLU A 113 -30.93 6.86 1.09
CA GLU A 113 -32.38 6.69 1.09
C GLU A 113 -32.97 6.76 -0.32
N LEU A 114 -32.50 7.71 -1.14
CA LEU A 114 -32.87 7.79 -2.55
C LEU A 114 -32.45 6.53 -3.32
N THR A 115 -31.25 6.00 -3.06
CA THR A 115 -30.79 4.75 -3.66
C THR A 115 -31.74 3.59 -3.34
N ILE A 116 -32.19 3.48 -2.08
CA ILE A 116 -33.18 2.48 -1.66
C ILE A 116 -34.52 2.71 -2.36
N ALA A 117 -34.98 3.96 -2.42
CA ALA A 117 -36.26 4.32 -3.02
C ALA A 117 -36.30 3.95 -4.51
N PHE A 118 -35.27 4.31 -5.28
CA PHE A 118 -35.20 3.96 -6.70
C PHE A 118 -34.96 2.47 -6.95
N ALA A 119 -34.23 1.76 -6.07
CA ALA A 119 -34.12 0.30 -6.15
C ALA A 119 -35.48 -0.39 -5.93
N ARG A 120 -36.31 0.12 -5.00
CA ARG A 120 -37.69 -0.37 -4.79
C ARG A 120 -38.59 -0.02 -5.97
N TRP A 121 -38.50 1.21 -6.48
CA TRP A 121 -39.25 1.67 -7.65
C TRP A 121 -38.98 0.80 -8.87
N ASN A 122 -37.71 0.46 -9.15
CA ASN A 122 -37.38 -0.41 -10.28
C ASN A 122 -38.13 -1.74 -10.21
N ARG A 123 -38.29 -2.31 -9.02
CA ARG A 123 -39.02 -3.58 -8.88
C ARG A 123 -40.51 -3.47 -9.01
N SER A 124 -41.09 -2.36 -8.58
CA SER A 124 -42.55 -2.17 -8.72
C SER A 124 -42.91 -1.79 -10.15
N GLU A 125 -42.08 -0.99 -10.82
CA GLU A 125 -42.42 -0.37 -12.09
C GLU A 125 -41.78 -1.00 -13.32
N CYS A 126 -40.60 -1.64 -13.19
CA CYS A 126 -39.89 -2.23 -14.32
C CYS A 126 -40.15 -3.74 -14.40
N PRO A 127 -40.66 -4.25 -15.54
CA PRO A 127 -40.88 -5.68 -15.71
C PRO A 127 -39.54 -6.44 -15.76
N PRO A 128 -39.48 -7.70 -15.29
CA PRO A 128 -38.32 -8.56 -15.49
C PRO A 128 -38.00 -8.71 -16.98
N ARG A 129 -36.71 -8.70 -17.33
CA ARG A 129 -36.20 -8.72 -18.70
C ARG A 129 -35.23 -9.88 -18.88
N ASP A 130 -35.32 -10.62 -19.98
CA ASP A 130 -34.30 -11.59 -20.36
C ASP A 130 -33.12 -10.86 -20.99
N ARG A 131 -32.14 -10.49 -20.15
CA ARG A 131 -30.98 -9.69 -20.56
C ARG A 131 -30.08 -10.42 -21.55
N ARG A 132 -30.05 -11.76 -21.52
CA ARG A 132 -29.19 -12.57 -22.41
C ARG A 132 -29.66 -12.53 -23.87
N ALA A 133 -30.92 -12.18 -24.12
CA ALA A 133 -31.50 -12.06 -25.46
C ALA A 133 -31.57 -10.61 -25.98
N MET A 134 -31.15 -9.63 -25.18
CA MET A 134 -31.25 -8.21 -25.52
C MET A 134 -30.08 -7.73 -26.38
N SER A 135 -30.32 -6.66 -27.14
CA SER A 135 -29.24 -5.90 -27.78
C SER A 135 -28.43 -5.15 -26.74
N PHE A 136 -27.23 -4.71 -27.13
CA PHE A 136 -26.33 -3.95 -26.27
C PHE A 136 -27.00 -2.78 -25.53
N ALA A 137 -27.68 -1.88 -26.27
CA ALA A 137 -28.39 -0.75 -25.67
C ALA A 137 -29.53 -1.18 -24.74
N GLY A 138 -30.14 -2.34 -24.98
CA GLY A 138 -31.17 -2.91 -24.10
C GLY A 138 -30.59 -3.43 -22.80
N ILE A 139 -29.41 -4.06 -22.85
CA ILE A 139 -28.68 -4.54 -21.67
C ILE A 139 -28.24 -3.36 -20.80
N GLU A 140 -27.68 -2.30 -21.40
CA GLU A 140 -27.28 -1.08 -20.68
C GLU A 140 -28.42 -0.47 -19.85
N GLY A 141 -29.66 -0.49 -20.36
CA GLY A 141 -30.83 -0.05 -19.61
C GLY A 141 -31.44 -1.12 -18.71
N ALA A 142 -31.07 -2.39 -18.82
CA ALA A 142 -31.64 -3.48 -18.03
C ALA A 142 -30.75 -3.93 -16.85
N LEU A 143 -29.47 -3.53 -16.83
CA LEU A 143 -28.59 -3.71 -15.68
C LEU A 143 -28.94 -2.68 -14.61
N ASP A 144 -29.68 -3.12 -13.60
CA ASP A 144 -30.17 -2.27 -12.53
C ASP A 144 -29.40 -2.45 -11.22
N GLU A 145 -28.39 -3.31 -11.19
CA GLU A 145 -27.59 -3.54 -10.00
C GLU A 145 -26.73 -2.32 -9.64
N GLY A 146 -26.32 -1.49 -10.59
CA GLY A 146 -25.45 -0.35 -10.33
C GLY A 146 -24.06 -0.76 -9.81
N HIS A 147 -23.39 0.12 -9.07
CA HIS A 147 -22.05 -0.11 -8.55
C HIS A 147 -22.03 -1.17 -7.41
N PRO A 148 -21.23 -2.25 -7.50
CA PRO A 148 -21.19 -3.30 -6.47
C PRO A 148 -20.53 -2.89 -5.15
N TYR A 149 -19.60 -1.95 -5.20
CA TYR A 149 -18.95 -1.35 -4.01
C TYR A 149 -19.67 -0.10 -3.44
N HIS A 150 -19.91 0.94 -4.24
CA HIS A 150 -20.37 2.25 -3.73
C HIS A 150 -21.83 2.19 -3.24
N PRO A 151 -22.15 2.62 -2.00
CA PRO A 151 -23.49 2.44 -1.42
C PRO A 151 -24.56 3.39 -1.99
N CYS A 152 -24.19 4.59 -2.47
CA CYS A 152 -25.11 5.50 -3.17
C CYS A 152 -25.14 5.27 -4.69
N TYR A 153 -25.16 4.02 -5.13
CA TYR A 153 -25.04 3.63 -6.55
C TYR A 153 -26.21 4.09 -7.44
N LYS A 154 -27.31 4.56 -6.85
CA LYS A 154 -28.52 4.99 -7.57
C LYS A 154 -29.20 6.20 -6.93
N ALA A 155 -28.43 7.10 -6.33
CA ALA A 155 -28.99 8.24 -5.62
C ALA A 155 -29.83 9.16 -6.52
N ARG A 156 -29.35 9.46 -7.74
CA ARG A 156 -30.03 10.33 -8.73
C ARG A 156 -30.63 11.60 -8.09
N ALA A 157 -29.89 12.22 -7.17
CA ALA A 157 -30.34 13.40 -6.44
C ALA A 157 -30.64 14.52 -7.46
N GLY A 158 -31.91 14.94 -7.51
CA GLY A 158 -32.47 15.84 -8.52
C GLY A 158 -33.65 15.23 -9.29
N PHE A 159 -33.74 13.90 -9.42
CA PHE A 159 -34.88 13.25 -10.06
C PHE A 159 -36.05 13.06 -9.09
N THR A 160 -37.25 13.38 -9.57
CA THR A 160 -38.51 12.86 -9.01
C THR A 160 -38.79 11.44 -9.53
N PRO A 161 -39.77 10.70 -8.96
CA PRO A 161 -40.19 9.42 -9.52
C PRO A 161 -40.68 9.51 -10.98
N ASP A 162 -41.29 10.64 -11.38
CA ASP A 162 -41.73 10.86 -12.76
C ASP A 162 -40.54 11.14 -13.69
N ASP A 163 -39.55 11.91 -13.23
CA ASP A 163 -38.29 12.08 -13.97
C ASP A 163 -37.58 10.74 -14.15
N ASN A 164 -37.55 9.90 -13.11
CA ASN A 164 -36.95 8.58 -13.18
C ASN A 164 -37.71 7.66 -14.15
N ARG A 165 -39.04 7.80 -14.25
CA ARG A 165 -39.83 7.08 -15.26
C ARG A 165 -39.53 7.56 -16.69
N ALA A 166 -39.32 8.85 -16.86
CA ALA A 166 -39.08 9.47 -18.16
C ALA A 166 -37.64 9.27 -18.66
N TYR A 167 -36.66 9.36 -17.76
CA TYR A 167 -35.23 9.50 -18.09
C TYR A 167 -34.33 8.48 -17.38
N GLY A 168 -34.87 7.69 -16.43
CA GLY A 168 -34.13 6.62 -15.78
C GLY A 168 -33.77 5.50 -16.75
N PRO A 169 -32.52 4.99 -16.75
CA PRO A 169 -32.08 3.92 -17.64
C PRO A 169 -32.98 2.69 -17.60
N GLU A 170 -33.41 2.30 -16.40
CA GLU A 170 -34.22 1.11 -16.15
C GLU A 170 -35.63 1.22 -16.66
N ALA A 171 -36.20 2.43 -16.70
CA ALA A 171 -37.50 2.64 -17.30
C ALA A 171 -37.48 2.32 -18.81
N GLY A 172 -36.34 2.57 -19.48
CA GLY A 172 -36.18 2.32 -20.91
C GLY A 172 -37.09 3.17 -21.79
N THR A 173 -37.64 4.27 -21.25
CA THR A 173 -38.54 5.19 -21.95
C THR A 173 -37.77 6.01 -22.98
N PRO A 174 -38.06 5.90 -24.29
CA PRO A 174 -37.37 6.70 -25.29
C PRO A 174 -37.85 8.16 -25.29
N PHE A 175 -36.93 9.11 -25.39
CA PHE A 175 -37.24 10.54 -25.47
C PHE A 175 -36.41 11.26 -26.55
N ARG A 176 -36.85 12.43 -26.99
CA ARG A 176 -36.10 13.28 -27.93
C ARG A 176 -35.30 14.32 -27.17
N LEU A 177 -34.13 14.68 -27.70
CA LEU A 177 -33.35 15.80 -27.20
C LEU A 177 -34.06 17.12 -27.53
N VAL A 178 -33.81 18.15 -26.71
CA VAL A 178 -34.23 19.52 -27.02
C VAL A 178 -33.06 20.32 -27.55
N TRP A 179 -33.34 21.31 -28.39
CA TRP A 179 -32.31 22.05 -29.11
C TRP A 179 -32.29 23.52 -28.73
N LEU A 180 -31.08 24.04 -28.52
CA LEU A 180 -30.80 25.47 -28.38
C LEU A 180 -30.01 25.99 -29.57
N LEU A 181 -30.30 27.24 -29.94
CA LEU A 181 -29.35 28.11 -30.62
C LEU A 181 -28.62 28.92 -29.57
N VAL A 182 -27.30 28.98 -29.63
CA VAL A 182 -26.47 29.75 -28.71
C VAL A 182 -25.56 30.66 -29.52
N ALA A 183 -25.44 31.93 -29.12
CA ALA A 183 -24.59 32.90 -29.80
C ALA A 183 -23.14 32.38 -29.85
N ARG A 184 -22.50 32.45 -31.03
CA ARG A 184 -21.20 31.80 -31.28
C ARG A 184 -20.09 32.23 -30.33
N ARG A 185 -20.13 33.46 -29.82
CA ARG A 185 -19.16 33.95 -28.82
C ARG A 185 -19.10 33.07 -27.57
N HIS A 186 -20.22 32.47 -27.18
CA HIS A 186 -20.36 31.61 -26.03
C HIS A 186 -20.07 30.14 -26.32
N LEU A 187 -20.00 29.73 -27.59
CA LEU A 187 -19.77 28.35 -27.99
C LEU A 187 -18.29 28.05 -28.19
N ARG A 188 -17.88 26.85 -27.78
CA ARG A 188 -16.64 26.21 -28.21
C ARG A 188 -16.99 24.84 -28.75
N GLN A 189 -16.37 24.48 -29.87
CA GLN A 189 -16.68 23.26 -30.60
C GLN A 189 -15.36 22.61 -31.06
N ALA A 190 -15.33 21.29 -31.04
CA ALA A 190 -14.33 20.46 -31.70
C ALA A 190 -15.09 19.43 -32.54
N LEU A 191 -15.19 19.67 -33.84
CA LEU A 191 -15.96 18.87 -34.79
C LEU A 191 -15.03 18.16 -35.78
N PRO A 192 -15.38 16.96 -36.27
CA PRO A 192 -14.57 16.22 -37.24
C PRO A 192 -14.68 16.77 -38.67
N ALA A 193 -15.61 17.68 -38.92
CA ALA A 193 -15.91 18.29 -40.21
C ALA A 193 -16.49 19.70 -40.01
N GLU A 194 -16.69 20.42 -41.10
CA GLU A 194 -17.44 21.69 -41.10
C GLU A 194 -18.84 21.50 -40.48
N GLU A 195 -19.31 22.53 -39.75
CA GLU A 195 -20.49 22.42 -38.89
C GLU A 195 -21.75 21.92 -39.61
N ASP A 196 -22.04 22.45 -40.81
CA ASP A 196 -23.19 22.01 -41.62
C ASP A 196 -23.07 20.53 -42.03
N ALA A 197 -21.87 20.09 -42.39
CA ALA A 197 -21.61 18.71 -42.79
C ALA A 197 -21.75 17.76 -41.59
N PHE A 198 -21.28 18.18 -40.42
CA PHE A 198 -21.46 17.46 -39.17
C PHE A 198 -22.94 17.29 -38.83
N TRP A 199 -23.73 18.39 -38.81
CA TRP A 199 -25.15 18.29 -38.49
C TRP A 199 -25.96 17.50 -39.52
N LEU A 200 -25.61 17.61 -40.81
CA LEU A 200 -26.23 16.81 -41.85
C LEU A 200 -25.98 15.31 -41.65
N ALA A 201 -24.78 14.92 -41.21
CA ALA A 201 -24.43 13.54 -40.90
C ALA A 201 -25.15 13.03 -39.65
N GLU A 202 -25.13 13.79 -38.55
CA GLU A 202 -25.70 13.38 -37.26
C GLU A 202 -27.24 13.36 -37.26
N LEU A 203 -27.87 14.39 -37.85
CA LEU A 203 -29.32 14.56 -37.79
C LEU A 203 -30.03 14.04 -39.04
N GLY A 204 -29.32 13.96 -40.17
CA GLY A 204 -29.92 13.74 -41.47
C GLY A 204 -30.59 15.00 -42.04
N ALA A 205 -30.80 14.99 -43.36
CA ALA A 205 -31.28 16.15 -44.11
C ALA A 205 -32.62 16.71 -43.61
N GLN A 206 -33.55 15.84 -43.23
CA GLN A 206 -34.90 16.26 -42.83
C GLN A 206 -34.91 16.99 -41.49
N THR A 207 -34.29 16.41 -40.45
CA THR A 207 -34.24 17.03 -39.13
C THR A 207 -33.38 18.29 -39.14
N TYR A 208 -32.27 18.28 -39.89
CA TYR A 208 -31.44 19.47 -40.01
C TYR A 208 -32.20 20.62 -40.69
N ALA A 209 -32.92 20.35 -41.78
CA ALA A 209 -33.73 21.36 -42.46
C ALA A 209 -34.85 21.92 -41.56
N ASP A 210 -35.50 21.08 -40.74
CA ASP A 210 -36.49 21.53 -39.76
C ASP A 210 -35.89 22.50 -38.73
N LEU A 211 -34.76 22.16 -38.11
CA LEU A 211 -34.07 23.06 -37.17
C LEU A 211 -33.64 24.37 -37.83
N GLN A 212 -33.17 24.33 -39.08
CA GLN A 212 -32.83 25.53 -39.84
C GLN A 212 -34.06 26.39 -40.13
N SER A 213 -35.19 25.80 -40.52
CA SER A 213 -36.46 26.53 -40.71
C SER A 213 -36.95 27.18 -39.40
N ARG A 214 -36.78 26.51 -38.25
CA ARG A 214 -37.09 27.11 -36.93
C ARG A 214 -36.18 28.29 -36.59
N ARG A 215 -34.88 28.19 -36.90
CA ARG A 215 -33.95 29.33 -36.79
C ARG A 215 -34.38 30.51 -37.68
N GLU A 216 -34.72 30.24 -38.93
CA GLU A 216 -35.14 31.27 -39.89
C GLU A 216 -36.42 31.97 -39.45
N ALA A 217 -37.37 31.23 -38.87
CA ALA A 217 -38.60 31.80 -38.29
C ALA A 217 -38.32 32.77 -37.11
N LEU A 218 -37.18 32.63 -36.43
CA LEU A 218 -36.72 33.56 -35.40
C LEU A 218 -35.97 34.79 -35.97
N GLY A 219 -35.73 34.83 -37.29
CA GLY A 219 -35.01 35.92 -37.95
C GLY A 219 -33.51 35.98 -37.65
N LEU A 220 -32.92 34.88 -37.18
CA LEU A 220 -31.52 34.82 -36.74
C LEU A 220 -30.61 34.34 -37.88
N ALA A 221 -29.42 34.93 -38.04
CA ALA A 221 -28.45 34.46 -39.03
C ALA A 221 -27.66 33.23 -38.54
N ALA A 222 -27.42 32.26 -39.42
CA ALA A 222 -26.62 31.05 -39.11
C ALA A 222 -25.16 31.37 -38.71
N ALA A 223 -24.63 32.51 -39.17
CA ALA A 223 -23.29 32.96 -38.82
C ALA A 223 -23.18 33.42 -37.37
N ASP A 224 -24.28 33.80 -36.71
CA ASP A 224 -24.25 34.37 -35.35
C ASP A 224 -24.54 33.33 -34.25
N PHE A 225 -25.19 32.23 -34.60
CA PHE A 225 -25.64 31.19 -33.66
C PHE A 225 -25.21 29.79 -34.11
N GLY A 226 -24.85 28.95 -33.15
CA GLY A 226 -24.61 27.51 -33.34
C GLY A 226 -25.66 26.66 -32.63
N LEU A 227 -25.83 25.41 -33.07
CA LEU A 227 -26.74 24.45 -32.46
C LEU A 227 -26.08 23.73 -31.27
N LEU A 228 -26.88 23.44 -30.23
CA LEU A 228 -26.45 22.62 -29.10
C LEU A 228 -27.63 21.79 -28.56
N PRO A 229 -27.50 20.45 -28.49
CA PRO A 229 -28.53 19.59 -27.92
C PRO A 229 -28.46 19.53 -26.38
N LEU A 230 -29.60 19.59 -25.72
CA LEU A 230 -29.73 19.43 -24.26
C LEU A 230 -30.62 18.25 -23.91
N HIS A 231 -30.36 17.69 -22.74
CA HIS A 231 -31.28 16.76 -22.11
C HIS A 231 -32.57 17.51 -21.71
N PRO A 232 -33.79 16.98 -21.95
CA PRO A 232 -35.04 17.67 -21.62
C PRO A 232 -35.13 18.10 -20.15
N TRP A 233 -34.79 17.20 -19.22
CA TRP A 233 -34.67 17.51 -17.79
C TRP A 233 -33.74 18.70 -17.51
N GLN A 234 -32.58 18.75 -18.17
CA GLN A 234 -31.59 19.82 -17.98
C GLN A 234 -32.14 21.17 -18.45
N TRP A 235 -32.86 21.19 -19.58
CA TRP A 235 -33.56 22.38 -20.04
C TRP A 235 -34.57 22.88 -19.01
N ASP A 236 -35.44 22.01 -18.51
CA ASP A 236 -36.47 22.39 -17.55
C ASP A 236 -35.93 22.96 -16.24
N HIS A 237 -34.73 22.54 -15.83
CA HIS A 237 -34.06 23.02 -14.61
C HIS A 237 -33.24 24.29 -14.82
N LEU A 238 -32.85 24.62 -16.05
CA LEU A 238 -32.02 25.80 -16.33
C LEU A 238 -32.80 26.99 -16.89
N LYS A 239 -33.88 26.75 -17.64
CA LYS A 239 -34.58 27.77 -18.44
C LYS A 239 -35.08 28.98 -17.63
N ASP A 240 -35.52 28.74 -16.40
CA ASP A 240 -36.10 29.77 -15.51
C ASP A 240 -35.09 30.29 -14.46
N ASP A 241 -33.85 29.82 -14.50
CA ASP A 241 -32.78 30.20 -13.56
C ASP A 241 -31.52 30.61 -14.34
N ARG A 242 -30.50 29.74 -14.41
CA ARG A 242 -29.16 30.10 -14.88
C ARG A 242 -29.13 30.43 -16.38
N LEU A 243 -30.06 29.90 -17.16
CA LEU A 243 -30.19 30.19 -18.59
C LEU A 243 -31.14 31.37 -18.88
N ALA A 244 -31.93 31.82 -17.90
CA ALA A 244 -32.94 32.86 -18.09
C ALA A 244 -32.34 34.18 -18.58
N ALA A 245 -31.15 34.53 -18.10
CA ALA A 245 -30.44 35.74 -18.54
C ALA A 245 -30.16 35.71 -20.05
N TRP A 246 -29.65 34.59 -20.58
CA TRP A 246 -29.35 34.43 -22.00
C TRP A 246 -30.59 34.38 -22.88
N LEU A 247 -31.67 33.74 -22.40
CA LEU A 247 -32.96 33.74 -23.09
C LEU A 247 -33.55 35.16 -23.16
N GLY A 248 -33.47 35.92 -22.06
CA GLY A 248 -33.98 37.28 -21.97
C GLY A 248 -33.21 38.29 -22.82
N SER A 249 -31.89 38.11 -22.97
CA SER A 249 -31.03 38.98 -23.79
C SER A 249 -30.90 38.54 -25.25
N GLY A 250 -31.46 37.38 -25.64
CA GLY A 250 -31.33 36.84 -26.99
C GLY A 250 -29.96 36.24 -27.30
N GLU A 251 -29.19 35.84 -26.28
CA GLU A 251 -27.93 35.09 -26.44
C GLU A 251 -28.18 33.61 -26.70
N ALA A 252 -29.35 33.11 -26.29
CA ALA A 252 -29.80 31.76 -26.58
C ALA A 252 -31.28 31.73 -26.96
N HIS A 253 -31.66 30.78 -27.80
CA HIS A 253 -33.04 30.57 -28.25
C HIS A 253 -33.42 29.09 -28.22
N PHE A 254 -34.61 28.79 -27.69
CA PHE A 254 -35.13 27.43 -27.65
C PHE A 254 -35.80 27.05 -28.98
N LEU A 255 -35.36 25.95 -29.58
CA LEU A 255 -35.94 25.39 -30.80
C LEU A 255 -36.91 24.23 -30.56
N GLY A 256 -36.97 23.70 -29.34
CA GLY A 256 -37.85 22.58 -29.01
C GLY A 256 -37.25 21.19 -29.27
N PRO A 257 -38.02 20.12 -29.01
CA PRO A 257 -37.62 18.76 -29.28
C PRO A 257 -37.56 18.48 -30.78
N ALA A 258 -36.53 17.75 -31.23
CA ALA A 258 -36.34 17.35 -32.63
C ALA A 258 -35.40 16.14 -32.75
N GLY A 259 -35.50 15.45 -33.89
CA GLY A 259 -34.62 14.34 -34.26
C GLY A 259 -35.04 12.97 -33.70
N ASP A 260 -34.05 12.07 -33.68
CA ASP A 260 -34.18 10.68 -33.24
C ASP A 260 -34.51 10.60 -31.74
N ARG A 261 -35.07 9.47 -31.34
CA ARG A 261 -35.30 9.12 -29.94
C ARG A 261 -34.08 8.41 -29.35
N TYR A 262 -33.88 8.65 -28.06
CA TYR A 262 -32.79 8.10 -27.29
C TYR A 262 -33.28 7.45 -26.01
N VAL A 263 -32.52 6.48 -25.51
CA VAL A 263 -32.67 5.90 -24.17
C VAL A 263 -31.39 6.12 -23.37
N ALA A 264 -31.53 6.29 -22.06
CA ALA A 264 -30.40 6.46 -21.16
C ALA A 264 -29.66 5.15 -20.93
N SER A 265 -28.33 5.20 -20.97
CA SER A 265 -27.43 4.13 -20.51
C SER A 265 -27.26 4.17 -18.99
N GLN A 266 -26.49 3.24 -18.41
CA GLN A 266 -26.19 3.20 -16.97
C GLN A 266 -25.65 4.52 -16.39
N SER A 267 -25.01 5.38 -17.19
CA SER A 267 -24.51 6.69 -16.74
C SER A 267 -25.61 7.74 -16.57
N VAL A 268 -26.85 7.42 -16.98
CA VAL A 268 -28.03 8.31 -17.10
C VAL A 268 -27.88 9.36 -18.22
N ARG A 269 -26.69 9.96 -18.35
CA ARG A 269 -26.43 11.08 -19.26
C ARG A 269 -25.83 10.70 -20.61
N SER A 270 -25.32 9.47 -20.76
CA SER A 270 -24.94 8.93 -22.06
C SER A 270 -26.14 8.22 -22.65
N LEU A 271 -26.49 8.60 -23.88
CA LEU A 271 -27.75 8.27 -24.50
C LEU A 271 -27.52 7.45 -25.77
N HIS A 272 -28.23 6.32 -25.90
CA HIS A 272 -28.18 5.46 -27.08
C HIS A 272 -29.33 5.81 -28.03
N ASN A 273 -29.02 5.98 -29.31
CA ASN A 273 -30.01 6.22 -30.35
C ASN A 273 -30.83 4.93 -30.61
N VAL A 274 -32.14 4.98 -30.43
CA VAL A 274 -33.01 3.80 -30.64
C VAL A 274 -33.62 3.74 -32.03
N ASP A 275 -33.69 4.86 -32.73
CA ASP A 275 -34.24 4.94 -34.09
C ASP A 275 -33.18 4.51 -35.13
N ALA A 276 -31.89 4.75 -34.85
CA ALA A 276 -30.75 4.33 -35.65
C ALA A 276 -29.56 3.94 -34.76
N ARG A 277 -29.51 2.66 -34.38
CA ARG A 277 -28.57 2.09 -33.39
C ARG A 277 -27.08 2.21 -33.74
N GLU A 278 -26.77 2.30 -35.03
CA GLU A 278 -25.40 2.47 -35.51
C GLU A 278 -24.92 3.94 -35.44
N ARG A 279 -25.84 4.90 -35.20
CA ARG A 279 -25.47 6.30 -34.98
C ARG A 279 -24.86 6.49 -33.60
N ALA A 280 -24.12 7.59 -33.47
CA ALA A 280 -23.40 7.89 -32.24
C ALA A 280 -24.29 7.91 -31.00
N SER A 281 -23.68 7.46 -29.91
CA SER A 281 -24.17 7.78 -28.58
C SER A 281 -23.82 9.22 -28.24
N VAL A 282 -24.72 9.88 -27.49
CA VAL A 282 -24.54 11.29 -27.11
C VAL A 282 -24.45 11.38 -25.59
N LYS A 283 -23.35 11.92 -25.07
CA LYS A 283 -23.16 12.22 -23.65
C LYS A 283 -23.48 13.69 -23.40
N LEU A 284 -24.45 13.96 -22.55
CA LEU A 284 -24.93 15.32 -22.25
C LEU A 284 -24.56 15.74 -20.83
N ALA A 285 -24.41 17.05 -20.60
CA ALA A 285 -24.38 17.58 -19.25
C ALA A 285 -25.75 17.37 -18.57
N LEU A 286 -25.73 16.87 -17.32
CA LEU A 286 -26.92 16.64 -16.51
C LEU A 286 -26.66 17.01 -15.04
N GLY A 287 -27.41 17.97 -14.51
CA GLY A 287 -27.15 18.58 -13.21
C GLY A 287 -27.40 17.72 -11.97
N ILE A 288 -27.79 16.44 -12.14
CA ILE A 288 -28.06 15.50 -11.04
C ILE A 288 -26.79 15.04 -10.34
N VAL A 289 -26.93 14.56 -9.10
CA VAL A 289 -25.87 13.84 -8.38
C VAL A 289 -26.17 12.35 -8.41
N ASN A 290 -25.23 11.54 -8.91
CA ASN A 290 -25.36 10.09 -8.91
C ASN A 290 -24.00 9.45 -8.57
N THR A 291 -23.96 8.41 -7.72
CA THR A 291 -22.71 7.82 -7.23
C THR A 291 -21.75 8.89 -6.70
N SER A 292 -22.26 9.82 -5.88
CA SER A 292 -21.51 10.93 -5.26
C SER A 292 -20.93 12.01 -6.19
N SER A 293 -21.08 11.89 -7.51
CA SER A 293 -20.58 12.88 -8.47
C SER A 293 -21.71 13.59 -9.19
N ARG A 294 -21.57 14.91 -9.38
CA ARG A 294 -22.46 15.69 -10.22
C ARG A 294 -22.22 15.34 -11.68
N ARG A 295 -23.28 15.11 -12.46
CA ARG A 295 -23.19 14.61 -13.84
C ARG A 295 -23.04 15.72 -14.89
N THR A 296 -22.38 16.81 -14.50
CA THR A 296 -21.88 17.87 -15.40
C THR A 296 -20.66 17.40 -16.19
N LEU A 297 -20.36 18.03 -17.33
CA LEU A 297 -19.16 17.73 -18.12
C LEU A 297 -18.06 18.75 -17.81
N ALA A 298 -16.87 18.29 -17.42
CA ALA A 298 -15.80 19.22 -17.04
C ALA A 298 -15.42 20.13 -18.24
N PRO A 299 -15.39 21.46 -18.08
CA PRO A 299 -15.25 22.37 -19.24
C PRO A 299 -13.99 22.15 -20.09
N HIS A 300 -12.87 21.82 -19.45
CA HIS A 300 -11.61 21.52 -20.13
C HIS A 300 -11.68 20.24 -20.97
N SER A 301 -12.53 19.28 -20.59
CA SER A 301 -12.58 17.94 -21.18
C SER A 301 -13.36 17.87 -22.50
N VAL A 302 -14.41 18.69 -22.66
CA VAL A 302 -15.40 18.52 -23.75
C VAL A 302 -14.77 18.64 -25.15
N CYS A 303 -14.04 19.73 -25.41
CA CYS A 303 -13.36 19.90 -26.70
C CYS A 303 -12.04 19.14 -26.80
N THR A 304 -11.55 18.57 -25.68
CA THR A 304 -10.34 17.76 -25.64
C THR A 304 -10.62 16.29 -25.96
N ALA A 305 -11.85 15.82 -25.68
CA ALA A 305 -12.29 14.44 -25.91
C ALA A 305 -11.98 13.90 -27.33
N PRO A 306 -12.22 14.66 -28.43
CA PRO A 306 -11.88 14.19 -29.78
C PRO A 306 -10.39 14.02 -30.01
N VAL A 307 -9.58 14.91 -29.46
CA VAL A 307 -8.12 14.88 -29.62
C VAL A 307 -7.52 13.72 -28.82
N LEU A 308 -7.99 13.54 -27.58
CA LEU A 308 -7.56 12.46 -26.68
C LEU A 308 -7.92 11.09 -27.28
N SER A 309 -9.17 10.91 -27.72
CA SER A 309 -9.62 9.68 -28.37
C SER A 309 -8.83 9.39 -29.65
N ALA A 310 -8.57 10.39 -30.49
CA ALA A 310 -7.78 10.22 -31.71
C ALA A 310 -6.32 9.86 -31.42
N TRP A 311 -5.74 10.36 -30.33
CA TRP A 311 -4.39 9.97 -29.91
C TRP A 311 -4.34 8.50 -29.48
N ILE A 312 -5.25 8.06 -28.60
CA ILE A 312 -5.31 6.66 -28.15
C ILE A 312 -5.58 5.74 -29.34
N ASP A 313 -6.48 6.10 -30.27
CA ASP A 313 -6.76 5.32 -31.50
C ASP A 313 -5.49 5.14 -32.35
N ARG A 314 -4.69 6.20 -32.50
CA ARG A 314 -3.41 6.13 -33.22
C ARG A 314 -2.40 5.23 -32.52
N VAL A 315 -2.31 5.27 -31.19
CA VAL A 315 -1.45 4.37 -30.41
C VAL A 315 -1.90 2.91 -30.55
N VAL A 316 -3.20 2.64 -30.48
CA VAL A 316 -3.74 1.29 -30.64
C VAL A 316 -3.47 0.76 -32.05
N LYS A 317 -3.65 1.59 -33.08
CA LYS A 317 -3.41 1.20 -34.49
C LYS A 317 -1.93 1.08 -34.86
N SER A 318 -1.03 1.76 -34.17
CA SER A 318 0.40 1.70 -34.47
C SER A 318 1.08 0.45 -33.91
N ASP A 319 0.44 -0.24 -32.95
CA ASP A 319 0.98 -1.43 -32.31
C ASP A 319 0.25 -2.71 -32.77
N PRO A 320 0.87 -3.56 -33.61
CA PRO A 320 0.22 -4.75 -34.14
C PRO A 320 -0.17 -5.77 -33.07
N VAL A 321 0.40 -5.69 -31.86
CA VAL A 321 0.01 -6.54 -30.73
C VAL A 321 -1.47 -6.36 -30.40
N PHE A 322 -2.04 -5.15 -30.55
CA PHE A 322 -3.46 -4.90 -30.34
C PHE A 322 -4.36 -5.39 -31.47
N ALA A 323 -3.83 -5.75 -32.64
CA ALA A 323 -4.61 -6.39 -33.68
C ALA A 323 -4.57 -7.92 -33.54
N ASP A 324 -3.41 -8.47 -33.21
CA ASP A 324 -3.15 -9.90 -33.31
C ASP A 324 -3.33 -10.64 -31.97
N ARG A 325 -2.79 -10.09 -30.88
CA ARG A 325 -2.60 -10.84 -29.62
C ARG A 325 -3.51 -10.37 -28.49
N TYR A 326 -3.65 -9.05 -28.34
CA TYR A 326 -4.49 -8.41 -27.32
C TYR A 326 -5.53 -7.49 -28.00
N PRO A 327 -6.52 -8.05 -28.72
CA PRO A 327 -7.46 -7.29 -29.53
C PRO A 327 -8.14 -6.14 -28.77
N LEU A 328 -7.80 -4.89 -29.11
CA LEU A 328 -8.34 -3.68 -28.50
C LEU A 328 -8.96 -2.77 -29.55
N ALA A 329 -10.17 -2.31 -29.26
CA ALA A 329 -10.80 -1.21 -29.98
C ALA A 329 -11.21 -0.12 -28.99
N ILE A 330 -11.42 1.08 -29.50
CA ILE A 330 -11.93 2.19 -28.71
C ILE A 330 -13.18 2.78 -29.36
N LEU A 331 -14.11 3.27 -28.54
CA LEU A 331 -15.20 4.12 -29.04
C LEU A 331 -14.77 5.57 -28.97
N LYS A 332 -14.44 6.17 -30.12
CA LYS A 332 -13.88 7.52 -30.13
C LYS A 332 -14.96 8.52 -29.77
N GLU A 333 -14.58 9.48 -28.94
CA GLU A 333 -15.39 10.65 -28.60
C GLU A 333 -15.12 11.75 -29.62
N TYR A 334 -15.58 11.54 -30.86
CA TYR A 334 -15.07 12.25 -32.04
C TYR A 334 -15.56 13.69 -32.20
N ALA A 335 -16.52 14.16 -31.39
CA ALA A 335 -16.96 15.55 -31.39
C ALA A 335 -17.34 16.02 -29.98
N GLY A 336 -17.15 17.31 -29.71
CA GLY A 336 -17.53 17.95 -28.45
C GLY A 336 -17.99 19.39 -28.65
N ILE A 337 -19.05 19.79 -27.97
CA ILE A 337 -19.60 21.16 -27.98
C ILE A 337 -19.91 21.58 -26.55
N ILE A 338 -19.48 22.77 -26.16
CA ILE A 338 -19.77 23.38 -24.85
C ILE A 338 -20.19 24.84 -25.01
N ALA A 339 -21.20 25.24 -24.24
CA ALA A 339 -21.55 26.65 -24.05
C ALA A 339 -20.95 27.18 -22.74
N ASP A 340 -20.56 28.45 -22.76
CA ASP A 340 -20.08 29.20 -21.60
C ASP A 340 -18.87 28.56 -20.88
N ARG A 341 -17.88 28.10 -21.64
CA ARG A 341 -16.77 27.28 -21.10
C ARG A 341 -16.10 27.86 -19.83
N GLU A 342 -15.98 29.18 -19.73
CA GLU A 342 -15.39 29.88 -18.56
C GLU A 342 -16.39 30.65 -17.70
N GLY A 343 -17.69 30.53 -17.98
CA GLY A 343 -18.73 31.33 -17.33
C GLY A 343 -19.60 30.52 -16.35
N PRO A 344 -20.68 31.11 -15.84
CA PRO A 344 -21.58 30.45 -14.89
C PRO A 344 -22.12 29.10 -15.39
N LEU A 345 -22.44 28.97 -16.68
CA LEU A 345 -23.02 27.75 -17.25
C LEU A 345 -21.96 26.67 -17.59
N ALA A 346 -20.69 26.91 -17.24
CA ALA A 346 -19.59 26.01 -17.50
C ALA A 346 -19.90 24.58 -17.02
N GLY A 347 -19.89 23.65 -17.97
CA GLY A 347 -20.13 22.22 -17.74
C GLY A 347 -21.58 21.81 -17.50
N GLU A 348 -22.52 22.74 -17.49
CA GLU A 348 -23.96 22.47 -17.38
C GLU A 348 -24.68 22.41 -18.73
N ILE A 349 -24.04 22.94 -19.78
CA ILE A 349 -24.55 22.91 -21.15
C ILE A 349 -23.43 22.45 -22.09
N ALA A 350 -23.35 21.14 -22.29
CA ALA A 350 -22.34 20.52 -23.13
C ALA A 350 -22.81 19.17 -23.68
N ALA A 351 -22.23 18.76 -24.81
CA ALA A 351 -22.48 17.49 -25.48
C ALA A 351 -21.19 16.91 -26.05
N ILE A 352 -21.04 15.58 -25.96
CA ILE A 352 -19.97 14.81 -26.58
C ILE A 352 -20.60 13.69 -27.41
N TRP A 353 -20.13 13.51 -28.64
CA TRP A 353 -20.56 12.41 -29.52
C TRP A 353 -19.52 11.30 -29.51
N ARG A 354 -20.00 10.07 -29.44
CA ARG A 354 -19.16 8.88 -29.38
C ARG A 354 -19.65 7.80 -30.33
N ASP A 355 -18.70 7.14 -30.99
CA ASP A 355 -18.94 5.97 -31.85
C ASP A 355 -19.89 4.95 -31.18
N SER A 356 -20.80 4.36 -31.96
CA SER A 356 -21.66 3.28 -31.47
C SER A 356 -20.91 1.96 -31.41
N ALA A 357 -21.03 1.23 -30.30
CA ALA A 357 -20.49 -0.11 -30.18
C ALA A 357 -21.07 -1.06 -31.24
N GLU A 358 -22.37 -0.94 -31.54
CA GLU A 358 -23.09 -1.78 -32.50
C GLU A 358 -22.58 -1.54 -33.94
N ALA A 359 -22.13 -0.32 -34.26
CA ALA A 359 -21.54 -0.01 -35.57
C ALA A 359 -20.15 -0.65 -35.77
N THR A 360 -19.50 -1.15 -34.71
CA THR A 360 -18.16 -1.77 -34.79
C THR A 360 -18.19 -3.30 -34.93
N LEU A 361 -19.38 -3.92 -34.86
CA LEU A 361 -19.50 -5.37 -34.83
C LEU A 361 -19.29 -6.00 -36.21
N LEU A 362 -18.51 -7.09 -36.26
CA LEU A 362 -18.41 -7.93 -37.45
C LEU A 362 -19.52 -8.99 -37.48
N PRO A 363 -19.83 -9.60 -38.63
CA PRO A 363 -20.83 -10.67 -38.71
C PRO A 363 -20.56 -11.81 -37.71
N GLY A 364 -21.58 -12.12 -36.90
CA GLY A 364 -21.55 -13.14 -35.85
C GLY A 364 -21.04 -12.64 -34.49
N GLU A 365 -20.63 -11.38 -34.38
CA GLU A 365 -20.24 -10.77 -33.10
C GLU A 365 -21.44 -10.17 -32.37
N ALA A 366 -21.38 -10.21 -31.05
CA ALA A 366 -22.24 -9.46 -30.15
C ALA A 366 -21.38 -8.76 -29.11
N VAL A 367 -21.93 -7.74 -28.46
CA VAL A 367 -21.24 -6.95 -27.43
C VAL A 367 -22.10 -6.82 -26.18
N VAL A 368 -21.46 -6.96 -25.03
CA VAL A 368 -22.08 -6.77 -23.72
C VAL A 368 -21.27 -5.77 -22.87
N PRO A 369 -21.93 -4.96 -22.02
CA PRO A 369 -21.24 -4.24 -20.95
C PRO A 369 -20.49 -5.23 -20.05
N PHE A 370 -19.26 -4.91 -19.65
CA PHE A 370 -18.44 -5.84 -18.87
C PHE A 370 -19.04 -6.12 -17.49
N ASN A 371 -19.78 -5.19 -16.90
CA ASN A 371 -20.46 -5.43 -15.63
C ASN A 371 -21.59 -6.48 -15.72
N ALA A 372 -22.10 -6.78 -16.91
CA ALA A 372 -23.02 -7.91 -17.09
C ALA A 372 -22.38 -9.26 -16.76
N LEU A 373 -21.04 -9.38 -16.79
CA LEU A 373 -20.36 -10.64 -16.50
C LEU A 373 -20.47 -11.03 -15.02
N ALA A 374 -20.68 -10.06 -14.14
CA ALA A 374 -20.67 -10.20 -12.68
C ALA A 374 -22.08 -10.11 -12.06
N VAL A 375 -23.13 -10.46 -12.80
CA VAL A 375 -24.51 -10.53 -12.27
C VAL A 375 -25.13 -11.92 -12.40
N PHE A 376 -26.11 -12.19 -11.55
CA PHE A 376 -27.03 -13.32 -11.67
C PHE A 376 -28.32 -12.88 -12.37
N GLU A 377 -28.92 -13.79 -13.13
CA GLU A 377 -30.22 -13.59 -13.75
C GLU A 377 -31.37 -14.08 -12.87
N ALA A 378 -32.61 -13.79 -13.28
CA ALA A 378 -33.82 -14.20 -12.57
C ALA A 378 -33.97 -15.73 -12.42
N ASP A 379 -33.28 -16.52 -13.23
CA ASP A 379 -33.20 -17.98 -13.12
C ASP A 379 -32.23 -18.47 -12.03
N GLY A 380 -31.52 -17.55 -11.36
CA GLY A 380 -30.53 -17.84 -10.32
C GLY A 380 -29.18 -18.30 -10.85
N MET A 381 -28.97 -18.27 -12.17
CA MET A 381 -27.70 -18.58 -12.82
C MET A 381 -26.94 -17.30 -13.18
N ALA A 382 -25.61 -17.37 -13.21
CA ALA A 382 -24.78 -16.26 -13.69
C ALA A 382 -25.21 -15.84 -15.11
N PHE A 383 -25.13 -14.56 -15.46
CA PHE A 383 -25.38 -14.09 -16.83
C PHE A 383 -24.57 -14.90 -17.85
N ILE A 384 -23.31 -15.17 -17.53
CA ILE A 384 -22.34 -15.91 -18.35
C ILE A 384 -22.43 -17.44 -18.24
N ALA A 385 -23.37 -18.00 -17.46
CA ALA A 385 -23.48 -19.45 -17.26
C ALA A 385 -23.54 -20.25 -18.59
N PRO A 386 -24.34 -19.84 -19.60
CA PRO A 386 -24.37 -20.57 -20.88
C PRO A 386 -23.04 -20.56 -21.65
N TRP A 387 -22.18 -19.58 -21.38
CA TRP A 387 -20.86 -19.45 -22.02
C TRP A 387 -19.86 -20.37 -21.33
N LEU A 388 -19.89 -20.42 -20.00
CA LEU A 388 -19.07 -21.32 -19.19
C LEU A 388 -19.41 -22.78 -19.48
N ASP A 389 -20.70 -23.12 -19.61
CA ASP A 389 -21.16 -24.47 -19.96
C ASP A 389 -20.69 -24.89 -21.36
N ARG A 390 -20.61 -23.94 -22.30
CA ARG A 390 -20.21 -24.20 -23.69
C ARG A 390 -18.69 -24.34 -23.84
N HIS A 391 -17.93 -23.45 -23.23
CA HIS A 391 -16.49 -23.29 -23.49
C HIS A 391 -15.60 -23.86 -22.38
N GLY A 392 -16.17 -24.19 -21.23
CA GLY A 392 -15.44 -24.56 -20.03
C GLY A 392 -14.91 -23.35 -19.26
N VAL A 393 -14.98 -23.41 -17.93
CA VAL A 393 -14.62 -22.28 -17.03
C VAL A 393 -13.16 -21.85 -17.24
N GLU A 394 -12.22 -22.79 -17.20
CA GLU A 394 -10.78 -22.50 -17.28
C GLU A 394 -10.39 -21.87 -18.62
N ALA A 395 -10.83 -22.46 -19.74
CA ALA A 395 -10.52 -21.97 -21.08
C ALA A 395 -11.16 -20.60 -21.34
N TRP A 396 -12.42 -20.42 -20.93
CA TRP A 396 -13.11 -19.15 -21.06
C TRP A 396 -12.46 -18.04 -20.24
N PHE A 397 -12.12 -18.32 -18.98
CA PHE A 397 -11.48 -17.34 -18.10
C PHE A 397 -10.07 -16.98 -18.54
N SER A 398 -9.27 -17.97 -18.96
CA SER A 398 -7.94 -17.70 -19.57
C SER A 398 -8.05 -16.79 -20.78
N ARG A 399 -9.05 -17.03 -21.65
CA ARG A 399 -9.29 -16.18 -22.81
C ARG A 399 -9.78 -14.79 -22.40
N LEU A 400 -10.61 -14.68 -21.37
CA LEU A 400 -11.05 -13.39 -20.83
C LEU A 400 -9.86 -12.57 -20.35
N ILE A 401 -8.87 -13.16 -19.67
CA ILE A 401 -7.65 -12.44 -19.25
C ILE A 401 -6.92 -11.88 -20.47
N ASP A 402 -6.71 -12.69 -21.51
CA ASP A 402 -6.03 -12.24 -22.74
C ASP A 402 -6.78 -11.12 -23.46
N VAL A 403 -8.11 -11.14 -23.43
CA VAL A 403 -8.95 -10.19 -24.16
C VAL A 403 -9.29 -8.95 -23.36
N ALA A 404 -9.47 -9.04 -22.05
CA ALA A 404 -9.97 -7.94 -21.22
C ALA A 404 -8.91 -7.33 -20.30
N VAL A 405 -7.93 -8.12 -19.84
CA VAL A 405 -6.88 -7.63 -18.93
C VAL A 405 -5.66 -7.17 -19.70
N LEU A 406 -5.13 -8.02 -20.58
CA LEU A 406 -3.85 -7.75 -21.23
C LEU A 406 -3.85 -6.55 -22.17
N PRO A 407 -4.91 -6.16 -22.89
CA PRO A 407 -4.84 -4.95 -23.68
C PRO A 407 -4.73 -3.69 -22.83
N VAL A 408 -5.47 -3.60 -21.71
CA VAL A 408 -5.36 -2.48 -20.76
C VAL A 408 -3.98 -2.48 -20.11
N TRP A 409 -3.51 -3.65 -19.68
CA TRP A 409 -2.18 -3.81 -19.10
C TRP A 409 -1.06 -3.46 -20.10
N HIS A 410 -1.22 -3.80 -21.38
CA HIS A 410 -0.27 -3.48 -22.43
C HIS A 410 -0.22 -1.98 -22.72
N LEU A 411 -1.39 -1.32 -22.74
CA LEU A 411 -1.49 0.13 -22.87
C LEU A 411 -0.74 0.85 -21.73
N LEU A 412 -0.92 0.37 -20.49
CA LEU A 412 -0.19 0.88 -19.33
C LEU A 412 1.32 0.61 -19.42
N VAL A 413 1.71 -0.66 -19.51
CA VAL A 413 3.11 -1.06 -19.39
C VAL A 413 3.92 -0.61 -20.59
N LYS A 414 3.47 -0.90 -21.81
CA LYS A 414 4.26 -0.61 -23.01
C LYS A 414 4.14 0.85 -23.41
N HIS A 415 2.93 1.40 -23.42
CA HIS A 415 2.69 2.75 -23.96
C HIS A 415 2.75 3.86 -22.91
N GLY A 416 2.62 3.52 -21.62
CA GLY A 416 2.62 4.50 -20.53
C GLY A 416 1.32 5.29 -20.43
N ILE A 417 0.21 4.71 -20.88
CA ILE A 417 -1.12 5.31 -20.89
C ILE A 417 -2.04 4.44 -20.02
N ALA A 418 -2.59 5.03 -18.98
CA ALA A 418 -3.60 4.41 -18.14
C ALA A 418 -4.98 4.91 -18.57
N VAL A 419 -5.94 3.99 -18.60
CA VAL A 419 -7.35 4.28 -18.84
C VAL A 419 -8.17 3.74 -17.68
N GLU A 420 -9.23 4.43 -17.33
CA GLU A 420 -10.19 3.98 -16.32
C GLU A 420 -10.95 2.75 -16.81
N ALA A 421 -10.45 1.56 -16.45
CA ALA A 421 -10.94 0.27 -16.90
C ALA A 421 -11.94 -0.36 -15.92
N HIS A 422 -12.83 0.47 -15.36
CA HIS A 422 -13.94 -0.04 -14.57
C HIS A 422 -14.98 -0.72 -15.47
N ALA A 423 -15.82 -1.56 -14.89
CA ALA A 423 -16.72 -2.43 -15.65
C ALA A 423 -17.70 -1.70 -16.59
N GLN A 424 -18.08 -0.44 -16.29
CA GLN A 424 -18.94 0.36 -17.18
C GLN A 424 -18.22 0.99 -18.39
N ASN A 425 -16.88 1.08 -18.39
CA ASN A 425 -16.08 1.64 -19.48
C ASN A 425 -15.52 0.54 -20.39
N MET A 426 -15.71 -0.72 -20.02
CA MET A 426 -15.31 -1.89 -20.77
C MET A 426 -16.52 -2.56 -21.42
N LEU A 427 -16.42 -2.88 -22.70
CA LEU A 427 -17.40 -3.72 -23.40
C LEU A 427 -16.70 -4.96 -23.95
N LEU A 428 -17.29 -6.12 -23.69
CA LEU A 428 -16.78 -7.39 -24.18
C LEU A 428 -17.46 -7.76 -25.50
N VAL A 429 -16.68 -7.83 -26.57
CA VAL A 429 -17.15 -8.41 -27.83
C VAL A 429 -16.91 -9.90 -27.82
N HIS A 430 -17.92 -10.68 -28.18
CA HIS A 430 -17.87 -12.13 -28.17
C HIS A 430 -18.54 -12.75 -29.41
N ARG A 431 -18.20 -14.00 -29.70
CA ARG A 431 -18.94 -14.88 -30.64
C ARG A 431 -19.48 -16.05 -29.83
N ASP A 432 -20.81 -16.12 -29.68
CA ASP A 432 -21.48 -17.14 -28.85
C ASP A 432 -20.85 -17.32 -27.45
N GLY A 433 -20.58 -16.22 -26.78
CA GLY A 433 -19.95 -16.19 -25.46
C GLY A 433 -18.43 -16.34 -25.43
N TRP A 434 -17.76 -16.67 -26.54
CA TRP A 434 -16.30 -16.71 -26.57
C TRP A 434 -15.69 -15.30 -26.71
N PRO A 435 -14.83 -14.83 -25.79
CA PRO A 435 -14.26 -13.49 -25.87
C PRO A 435 -13.39 -13.27 -27.11
N VAL A 436 -13.70 -12.23 -27.88
CA VAL A 436 -13.01 -11.89 -29.14
C VAL A 436 -12.09 -10.69 -28.96
N ARG A 437 -12.63 -9.56 -28.50
CA ARG A 437 -11.90 -8.30 -28.33
C ARG A 437 -12.53 -7.43 -27.25
N LEU A 438 -11.73 -6.54 -26.67
CA LEU A 438 -12.19 -5.52 -25.74
C LEU A 438 -12.47 -4.21 -26.48
N ILE A 439 -13.54 -3.53 -26.06
CA ILE A 439 -13.78 -2.13 -26.39
C ILE A 439 -13.65 -1.31 -25.11
N VAL A 440 -12.91 -0.21 -25.15
CA VAL A 440 -12.85 0.80 -24.07
C VAL A 440 -13.44 2.15 -24.53
N ARG A 441 -13.99 2.92 -23.59
CA ARG A 441 -14.68 4.21 -23.83
C ARG A 441 -14.50 5.17 -22.65
N ASP A 442 -15.03 6.41 -22.77
CA ASP A 442 -15.03 7.46 -21.72
C ASP A 442 -13.63 7.99 -21.35
N PHE A 443 -12.83 8.40 -22.34
CA PHE A 443 -11.44 8.84 -22.12
C PHE A 443 -11.32 10.24 -21.50
N HIS A 444 -12.21 11.16 -21.86
CA HIS A 444 -12.12 12.58 -21.47
C HIS A 444 -12.17 12.87 -19.97
N GLU A 445 -12.65 11.95 -19.14
CA GLU A 445 -12.76 12.19 -17.68
C GLU A 445 -11.52 11.73 -16.91
N SER A 446 -10.86 10.65 -17.36
CA SER A 446 -10.01 9.87 -16.44
C SER A 446 -8.83 9.18 -17.14
N THR A 447 -8.41 9.63 -18.32
CA THR A 447 -7.18 9.11 -18.94
C THR A 447 -5.97 9.76 -18.30
N GLU A 448 -4.99 8.94 -17.91
CA GLU A 448 -3.72 9.42 -17.36
C GLU A 448 -2.53 8.90 -18.17
N TYR A 449 -1.47 9.70 -18.24
CA TYR A 449 -0.19 9.24 -18.78
C TYR A 449 0.98 9.89 -18.05
N ALA A 450 2.13 9.23 -18.04
CA ALA A 450 3.35 9.81 -17.51
C ALA A 450 4.28 10.20 -18.68
N PRO A 451 4.56 11.50 -18.92
CA PRO A 451 5.37 11.94 -20.06
C PRO A 451 6.74 11.25 -20.15
N ALA A 452 7.42 11.08 -19.01
CA ALA A 452 8.72 10.41 -18.92
C ALA A 452 8.64 8.88 -19.12
N PHE A 453 7.41 8.33 -19.15
CA PHE A 453 7.14 6.91 -19.33
C PHE A 453 6.33 6.64 -20.60
N LEU A 454 6.09 7.63 -21.47
CA LEU A 454 5.51 7.37 -22.78
C LEU A 454 6.50 6.59 -23.65
N ARG A 455 6.00 5.66 -24.45
CA ARG A 455 6.84 5.00 -25.48
C ARG A 455 7.14 5.93 -26.63
N ASP A 456 6.12 6.64 -27.09
CA ASP A 456 6.13 7.49 -28.27
C ASP A 456 5.65 8.90 -27.89
N PRO A 457 6.45 9.68 -27.14
CA PRO A 457 6.06 11.01 -26.65
C PRO A 457 5.70 11.98 -27.78
N GLN A 458 6.25 11.78 -28.98
CA GLN A 458 5.93 12.56 -30.19
C GLN A 458 4.48 12.41 -30.66
N LEU A 459 3.76 11.36 -30.22
CA LEU A 459 2.35 11.16 -30.55
C LEU A 459 1.40 11.89 -29.58
N ALA A 460 1.90 12.31 -28.42
CA ALA A 460 1.09 12.95 -27.39
C ALA A 460 0.46 14.26 -27.90
N PRO A 461 -0.80 14.57 -27.51
CA PRO A 461 -1.44 15.83 -27.87
C PRO A 461 -0.69 17.03 -27.30
N ASP A 462 -0.67 18.13 -28.06
CA ASP A 462 -0.31 19.45 -27.53
C ASP A 462 -1.48 20.02 -26.73
N PHE A 463 -1.60 19.58 -25.47
CA PHE A 463 -2.68 20.01 -24.58
C PHE A 463 -2.69 21.53 -24.39
N ALA A 464 -1.53 22.19 -24.28
CA ALA A 464 -1.45 23.64 -24.09
C ALA A 464 -2.18 24.44 -25.19
N SER A 465 -2.23 23.90 -26.42
CA SER A 465 -2.97 24.51 -27.53
C SER A 465 -4.51 24.36 -27.44
N LEU A 466 -5.02 23.38 -26.69
CA LEU A 466 -6.44 23.02 -26.64
C LEU A 466 -7.22 23.83 -25.59
N TYR A 467 -6.58 24.07 -24.44
CA TYR A 467 -7.17 24.79 -23.33
C TYR A 467 -6.10 25.59 -22.59
N PRO A 468 -6.24 26.92 -22.45
CA PRO A 468 -5.20 27.76 -21.86
C PRO A 468 -4.76 27.33 -20.46
N ALA A 469 -5.66 26.78 -19.64
CA ALA A 469 -5.31 26.34 -18.29
C ALA A 469 -4.37 25.13 -18.27
N TYR A 470 -4.29 24.33 -19.34
CA TYR A 470 -3.35 23.21 -19.43
C TYR A 470 -1.89 23.67 -19.45
N ALA A 471 -1.60 24.86 -19.98
CA ALA A 471 -0.24 25.39 -20.00
C ALA A 471 0.29 25.75 -18.60
N ALA A 472 -0.62 25.98 -17.65
CA ALA A 472 -0.31 26.31 -16.25
C ALA A 472 -0.65 25.16 -15.29
N GLY A 473 -1.06 23.99 -15.81
CA GLY A 473 -1.42 22.84 -14.99
C GLY A 473 -0.18 22.15 -14.45
N GLU A 474 -0.19 21.86 -13.16
CA GLU A 474 0.81 21.01 -12.52
C GLU A 474 0.52 19.53 -12.84
N PRO A 475 1.48 18.61 -12.63
CA PRO A 475 1.18 17.18 -12.65
C PRO A 475 0.00 16.86 -11.73
N ASP A 476 -0.84 15.92 -12.16
CA ASP A 476 -2.03 15.44 -11.45
C ASP A 476 -3.24 16.40 -11.44
N ASP A 477 -3.14 17.59 -12.06
CA ASP A 477 -4.30 18.50 -12.24
C ASP A 477 -5.26 18.03 -13.35
N TYR A 478 -4.74 17.31 -14.35
CA TYR A 478 -5.45 16.91 -15.57
C TYR A 478 -5.05 15.49 -16.03
N TYR A 479 -4.55 15.32 -17.26
CA TYR A 479 -4.29 13.99 -17.84
C TYR A 479 -2.85 13.46 -17.66
N TRP A 480 -1.95 14.23 -17.06
CA TRP A 480 -0.54 13.84 -16.93
C TRP A 480 -0.09 13.77 -15.47
N THR A 481 0.73 12.77 -15.17
CA THR A 481 1.34 12.55 -13.85
C THR A 481 2.85 12.40 -13.95
N ASN A 482 3.56 12.78 -12.90
CA ASN A 482 4.98 12.47 -12.74
C ASN A 482 5.23 11.22 -11.87
N ALA A 483 4.18 10.66 -11.27
CA ALA A 483 4.27 9.51 -10.38
C ALA A 483 3.80 8.24 -11.10
N LEU A 484 4.73 7.30 -11.32
CA LEU A 484 4.38 5.97 -11.87
C LEU A 484 3.43 5.17 -10.97
N ASP A 485 3.44 5.47 -9.67
CA ASP A 485 2.49 4.93 -8.70
C ASP A 485 1.05 5.28 -9.09
N MET A 486 0.76 6.57 -9.32
CA MET A 486 -0.59 7.06 -9.67
C MET A 486 -1.07 6.47 -10.99
N LEU A 487 -0.19 6.42 -12.00
CA LEU A 487 -0.50 5.79 -13.28
C LEU A 487 -0.86 4.30 -13.12
N ARG A 488 -0.13 3.57 -12.27
CA ARG A 488 -0.47 2.18 -11.92
C ARG A 488 -1.79 2.13 -11.16
N GLU A 489 -1.97 3.01 -10.17
CA GLU A 489 -3.11 3.06 -9.27
C GLU A 489 -4.41 3.11 -10.04
N LEU A 490 -4.54 4.00 -11.04
CA LEU A 490 -5.74 4.08 -11.87
C LEU A 490 -6.14 2.72 -12.47
N VAL A 491 -5.20 2.00 -13.10
CA VAL A 491 -5.48 0.68 -13.68
C VAL A 491 -5.73 -0.36 -12.59
N MET A 492 -4.93 -0.36 -11.52
CA MET A 492 -5.05 -1.35 -10.46
C MET A 492 -6.41 -1.25 -9.77
N ASP A 493 -6.82 -0.03 -9.46
CA ASP A 493 -8.05 0.28 -8.77
C ASP A 493 -9.28 -0.05 -9.62
N THR A 494 -9.26 0.39 -10.88
CA THR A 494 -10.44 0.29 -11.74
C THR A 494 -10.59 -1.08 -12.38
N LEU A 495 -9.50 -1.74 -12.80
CA LEU A 495 -9.54 -3.06 -13.45
C LEU A 495 -9.60 -4.21 -12.45
N PHE A 496 -8.80 -4.16 -11.37
CA PHE A 496 -8.67 -5.30 -10.45
C PHE A 496 -9.53 -5.14 -9.20
N VAL A 497 -9.41 -4.01 -8.47
CA VAL A 497 -10.08 -3.82 -7.16
C VAL A 497 -11.60 -3.67 -7.32
N HIS A 498 -12.04 -2.83 -8.25
CA HIS A 498 -13.45 -2.46 -8.42
C HIS A 498 -14.15 -3.07 -9.65
N ASN A 499 -13.51 -4.03 -10.31
CA ASN A 499 -14.10 -4.73 -11.46
C ASN A 499 -13.89 -6.24 -11.36
N LEU A 500 -12.67 -6.74 -11.59
CA LEU A 500 -12.44 -8.19 -11.60
C LEU A 500 -12.72 -8.87 -10.25
N SER A 501 -12.53 -8.17 -9.13
CA SER A 501 -12.90 -8.69 -7.80
C SER A 501 -14.38 -9.04 -7.67
N ASP A 502 -15.27 -8.35 -8.39
CA ASP A 502 -16.70 -8.67 -8.36
C ASP A 502 -17.01 -9.88 -9.26
N LEU A 503 -16.33 -10.01 -10.40
CA LEU A 503 -16.45 -11.19 -11.27
C LEU A 503 -15.91 -12.46 -10.59
N THR A 504 -14.72 -12.39 -9.98
CA THR A 504 -14.15 -13.55 -9.28
C THR A 504 -14.99 -13.95 -8.07
N HIS A 505 -15.56 -12.96 -7.36
CA HIS A 505 -16.49 -13.25 -6.27
C HIS A 505 -17.74 -13.97 -6.76
N LEU A 506 -18.30 -13.55 -7.90
CA LEU A 506 -19.45 -14.22 -8.49
C LEU A 506 -19.14 -15.65 -8.91
N LEU A 507 -17.99 -15.88 -9.55
CA LEU A 507 -17.57 -17.22 -9.98
C LEU A 507 -17.40 -18.17 -8.78
N ASP A 508 -16.81 -17.69 -7.70
CA ASP A 508 -16.67 -18.43 -6.43
C ASP A 508 -18.03 -18.69 -5.77
N ALA A 509 -18.86 -17.65 -5.60
CA ALA A 509 -20.19 -17.78 -5.01
C ALA A 509 -21.13 -18.69 -5.83
N ALA A 510 -20.94 -18.75 -7.15
CA ALA A 510 -21.67 -19.65 -8.03
C ALA A 510 -21.09 -21.09 -8.02
N GLY A 511 -19.90 -21.30 -7.45
CA GLY A 511 -19.24 -22.60 -7.38
C GLY A 511 -18.56 -23.03 -8.69
N TYR A 512 -18.16 -22.07 -9.52
CA TYR A 512 -17.42 -22.36 -10.78
C TYR A 512 -15.92 -22.52 -10.56
N ALA A 513 -15.30 -21.67 -9.72
CA ALA A 513 -13.88 -21.72 -9.41
C ALA A 513 -13.58 -20.95 -8.12
N GLU A 514 -12.59 -21.41 -7.35
CA GLU A 514 -12.13 -20.71 -6.16
C GLU A 514 -11.43 -19.40 -6.55
N GLU A 515 -11.73 -18.35 -5.81
CA GLU A 515 -11.25 -17.02 -6.13
C GLU A 515 -9.72 -16.87 -6.07
N ASP A 516 -9.07 -17.46 -5.07
CA ASP A 516 -7.60 -17.42 -4.94
C ASP A 516 -6.90 -18.03 -6.17
N ALA A 517 -7.47 -19.11 -6.73
CA ALA A 517 -6.96 -19.74 -7.94
C ALA A 517 -7.11 -18.82 -9.17
N LEU A 518 -8.23 -18.10 -9.29
CA LEU A 518 -8.45 -17.14 -10.37
C LEU A 518 -7.44 -15.97 -10.29
N TRP A 519 -7.15 -15.46 -9.10
CA TRP A 519 -6.14 -14.39 -8.91
C TRP A 519 -4.71 -14.89 -9.17
N ALA A 520 -4.39 -16.12 -8.75
CA ALA A 520 -3.11 -16.74 -9.09
C ALA A 520 -2.93 -16.87 -10.62
N GLN A 521 -4.00 -17.27 -11.34
CA GLN A 521 -3.98 -17.36 -12.80
C GLN A 521 -3.77 -15.99 -13.47
N ILE A 522 -4.45 -14.93 -12.99
CA ILE A 522 -4.23 -13.57 -13.48
C ILE A 522 -2.77 -13.15 -13.23
N GLY A 523 -2.28 -13.31 -12.01
CA GLY A 523 -0.90 -12.95 -11.64
C GLY A 523 0.13 -13.66 -12.51
N GLN A 524 -0.01 -14.99 -12.68
CA GLN A 524 0.88 -15.75 -13.55
C GLN A 524 0.83 -15.31 -15.01
N ARG A 525 -0.35 -14.90 -15.50
CA ARG A 525 -0.48 -14.39 -16.86
C ARG A 525 0.21 -13.04 -17.05
N LEU A 526 0.16 -12.14 -16.06
CA LEU A 526 0.90 -10.86 -16.07
C LEU A 526 2.43 -11.07 -16.09
N GLU A 527 2.94 -12.06 -15.37
CA GLU A 527 4.37 -12.43 -15.42
C GLU A 527 4.75 -13.02 -16.78
N THR A 528 3.90 -13.89 -17.33
CA THR A 528 4.11 -14.48 -18.66
C THR A 528 4.11 -13.39 -19.74
N TYR A 529 3.19 -12.43 -19.66
CA TYR A 529 3.15 -11.27 -20.54
C TYR A 529 4.48 -10.49 -20.53
N ALA A 530 5.06 -10.27 -19.34
CA ALA A 530 6.30 -9.51 -19.20
C ALA A 530 7.47 -10.17 -19.94
N VAL A 531 7.54 -11.50 -19.93
CA VAL A 531 8.53 -12.28 -20.67
C VAL A 531 8.24 -12.24 -22.17
N GLU A 532 7.00 -12.55 -22.56
CA GLU A 532 6.58 -12.64 -23.97
C GLU A 532 6.71 -11.32 -24.75
N GLN A 533 6.53 -10.20 -24.06
CA GLN A 533 6.63 -8.87 -24.67
C GLN A 533 7.98 -8.19 -24.42
N GLY A 534 8.90 -8.83 -23.69
CA GLY A 534 10.18 -8.21 -23.31
C GLY A 534 10.01 -6.97 -22.44
N MET A 535 8.97 -6.94 -21.59
CA MET A 535 8.56 -5.78 -20.79
C MET A 535 8.89 -5.91 -19.30
N ALA A 536 9.67 -6.93 -18.89
CA ALA A 536 9.97 -7.21 -17.48
C ALA A 536 10.47 -5.99 -16.69
N GLU A 537 11.48 -5.27 -17.20
CA GLU A 537 12.02 -4.07 -16.53
C GLU A 537 10.99 -2.95 -16.43
N ARG A 538 10.26 -2.70 -17.53
CA ARG A 538 9.26 -1.63 -17.59
C ARG A 538 8.07 -1.91 -16.68
N GLN A 539 7.61 -3.16 -16.63
CA GLN A 539 6.56 -3.62 -15.72
C GLN A 539 7.01 -3.61 -14.25
N ALA A 540 8.28 -3.90 -13.97
CA ALA A 540 8.84 -3.83 -12.62
C ALA A 540 8.87 -2.39 -12.08
N ARG A 541 9.17 -1.39 -12.93
CA ARG A 541 9.18 0.04 -12.56
C ARG A 541 7.83 0.57 -12.08
N LEU A 542 6.71 -0.04 -12.50
CA LEU A 542 5.38 0.31 -11.99
C LEU A 542 5.17 -0.16 -10.54
N GLY A 543 5.96 -1.12 -10.06
CA GLY A 543 5.80 -1.66 -8.70
C GLY A 543 4.51 -2.46 -8.51
N HIS A 544 3.93 -3.04 -9.57
CA HIS A 544 2.68 -3.81 -9.50
C HIS A 544 2.70 -5.03 -8.56
N ARG A 545 3.90 -5.46 -8.13
CA ARG A 545 4.12 -6.53 -7.15
C ARG A 545 4.37 -6.02 -5.72
N ALA A 546 4.20 -4.73 -5.47
CA ALA A 546 4.27 -4.19 -4.12
C ALA A 546 3.29 -4.93 -3.21
N ARG A 547 3.69 -5.26 -1.98
CA ARG A 547 2.86 -5.99 -1.00
C ARG A 547 1.56 -5.27 -0.68
N THR A 548 1.65 -3.95 -0.65
CA THR A 548 0.52 -3.05 -0.53
C THR A 548 0.50 -2.10 -1.71
N ILE A 549 -0.69 -1.82 -2.20
CA ILE A 549 -0.96 -0.80 -3.21
C ILE A 549 -1.92 0.23 -2.61
N ARG A 550 -2.08 1.36 -3.30
CA ARG A 550 -3.07 2.38 -2.95
C ARG A 550 -4.31 2.21 -3.84
N THR A 551 -5.43 2.69 -3.32
CA THR A 551 -6.75 2.72 -3.96
C THR A 551 -7.51 3.93 -3.42
N GLU A 552 -8.42 4.47 -4.21
CA GLU A 552 -9.18 5.66 -3.87
C GLU A 552 -10.15 5.42 -2.69
N SER A 553 -10.27 6.41 -1.79
CA SER A 553 -11.22 6.41 -0.68
C SER A 553 -12.45 7.27 -0.99
N LEU A 554 -13.39 6.70 -1.75
CA LEU A 554 -14.60 7.38 -2.22
C LEU A 554 -15.52 7.87 -1.08
N MET A 555 -15.71 7.06 -0.04
CA MET A 555 -16.55 7.42 1.11
C MET A 555 -15.87 8.49 1.98
N VAL A 556 -14.57 8.38 2.21
CA VAL A 556 -13.79 9.40 2.94
C VAL A 556 -13.90 10.76 2.23
N ARG A 557 -13.71 10.79 0.90
CA ARG A 557 -13.84 12.01 0.11
C ARG A 557 -15.21 12.66 0.30
N LYS A 558 -16.27 11.86 0.26
CA LYS A 558 -17.65 12.35 0.42
C LYS A 558 -17.93 12.97 1.78
N LEU A 559 -17.40 12.36 2.85
CA LEU A 559 -17.63 12.78 4.23
C LEU A 559 -16.79 14.00 4.64
N LEU A 560 -15.52 14.02 4.26
CA LEU A 560 -14.55 15.00 4.76
C LEU A 560 -14.37 16.20 3.83
N GLN A 561 -14.38 16.01 2.51
CA GLN A 561 -14.24 17.06 1.48
C GLN A 561 -13.11 18.09 1.75
N ALA A 562 -12.04 17.69 2.44
CA ALA A 562 -10.93 18.57 2.83
C ALA A 562 -9.72 18.52 1.88
N ALA A 563 -9.67 17.51 1.00
CA ALA A 563 -8.66 17.34 -0.04
C ALA A 563 -9.34 16.96 -1.37
N SER A 564 -8.66 17.20 -2.49
CA SER A 564 -9.09 16.78 -3.83
C SER A 564 -9.14 15.27 -3.97
N GLU A 565 -8.19 14.58 -3.34
CA GLU A 565 -8.06 13.12 -3.40
C GLU A 565 -7.84 12.50 -2.02
N TYR A 566 -8.33 11.27 -1.87
CA TYR A 566 -8.14 10.46 -0.69
C TYR A 566 -7.82 9.04 -1.10
N HIS A 567 -6.86 8.44 -0.42
CA HIS A 567 -6.35 7.12 -0.76
C HIS A 567 -6.02 6.33 0.50
N HIS A 568 -6.07 5.01 0.41
CA HIS A 568 -5.68 4.12 1.49
C HIS A 568 -4.90 2.90 0.99
N ALA A 569 -4.01 2.38 1.83
CA ALA A 569 -3.22 1.21 1.48
C ALA A 569 -4.01 -0.10 1.64
N ILE A 570 -4.00 -0.97 0.64
CA ILE A 570 -4.64 -2.29 0.63
C ILE A 570 -3.63 -3.40 0.33
N PRO A 571 -3.85 -4.65 0.77
CA PRO A 571 -3.00 -5.77 0.38
C PRO A 571 -3.13 -6.04 -1.14
N ASN A 572 -2.09 -6.60 -1.74
CA ASN A 572 -2.05 -6.90 -3.17
C ASN A 572 -1.92 -8.42 -3.41
N PRO A 573 -2.88 -9.07 -4.07
CA PRO A 573 -2.81 -10.50 -4.38
C PRO A 573 -1.71 -10.84 -5.40
N PHE A 574 -1.19 -9.86 -6.15
CA PHE A 574 -0.07 -10.06 -7.09
C PHE A 574 1.30 -9.84 -6.47
N ALA A 575 1.35 -9.44 -5.19
CA ALA A 575 2.60 -9.47 -4.46
C ALA A 575 3.20 -10.87 -4.62
N PRO A 576 4.54 -11.01 -4.75
CA PRO A 576 5.14 -12.33 -4.74
C PRO A 576 4.59 -13.03 -3.52
N GLU A 577 3.90 -14.15 -3.73
CA GLU A 577 3.58 -15.03 -2.63
C GLU A 577 4.83 -15.16 -1.80
N LYS A 578 4.69 -15.13 -0.47
CA LYS A 578 5.74 -15.64 0.40
C LYS A 578 6.25 -16.90 -0.28
N ARG A 579 7.54 -16.97 -0.60
CA ARG A 579 8.21 -18.22 -0.98
C ARG A 579 8.14 -19.19 0.22
N VAL A 580 6.95 -19.65 0.61
CA VAL A 580 6.76 -20.66 1.64
C VAL A 580 5.40 -21.36 1.44
N THR A 581 5.17 -21.94 0.27
CA THR A 581 4.31 -23.12 0.15
C THR A 581 5.22 -24.30 -0.20
N GLY A 582 5.90 -24.83 0.84
CA GLY A 582 6.74 -26.03 0.75
C GLY A 582 7.98 -26.06 1.66
N GLY A 583 8.44 -24.91 2.16
CA GLY A 583 9.64 -24.81 3.01
C GLY A 583 9.35 -24.75 4.53
N PRO A 584 10.34 -25.04 5.38
CA PRO A 584 10.21 -24.89 6.83
C PRO A 584 10.02 -23.42 7.24
N MET A 585 9.28 -23.18 8.32
CA MET A 585 9.10 -21.84 8.92
C MET A 585 10.41 -21.30 9.49
N LEU A 586 11.18 -22.15 10.14
CA LEU A 586 12.50 -21.85 10.70
C LEU A 586 13.32 -23.13 10.80
N GLN A 587 14.64 -23.00 10.91
CA GLN A 587 15.56 -24.10 11.17
C GLN A 587 16.37 -23.78 12.42
N ILE A 588 16.51 -24.75 13.32
CA ILE A 588 17.33 -24.64 14.53
C ILE A 588 18.39 -25.74 14.45
N ASP A 589 19.65 -25.33 14.32
CA ASP A 589 20.79 -26.21 14.04
C ASP A 589 20.50 -27.12 12.82
N ASP A 590 20.30 -28.42 13.05
CA ASP A 590 20.00 -29.42 12.00
C ASP A 590 18.51 -29.74 11.84
N ARG A 591 17.64 -29.22 12.73
CA ARG A 591 16.20 -29.49 12.70
C ARG A 591 15.44 -28.36 12.00
N ALA A 592 14.81 -28.69 10.89
CA ALA A 592 13.84 -27.84 10.22
C ALA A 592 12.46 -28.02 10.86
N TYR A 593 11.74 -26.92 11.07
CA TYR A 593 10.38 -26.92 11.59
C TYR A 593 9.42 -26.43 10.52
N GLY A 594 8.48 -27.28 10.10
CA GLY A 594 7.41 -26.90 9.18
C GLY A 594 6.49 -25.83 9.78
N ARG A 595 5.78 -25.06 8.95
CA ARG A 595 4.83 -24.05 9.44
C ARG A 595 3.70 -24.66 10.27
N ALA A 596 3.11 -25.76 9.81
CA ALA A 596 2.05 -26.47 10.54
C ALA A 596 2.60 -27.10 11.85
N GLU A 597 3.71 -27.84 11.77
CA GLU A 597 4.37 -28.44 12.95
C GLU A 597 4.71 -27.39 14.02
N PHE A 598 5.25 -26.24 13.61
CA PHE A 598 5.61 -25.18 14.55
C PHE A 598 4.38 -24.45 15.09
N GLN A 599 3.31 -24.33 14.31
CA GLN A 599 2.03 -23.79 14.79
C GLN A 599 1.38 -24.71 15.84
N ASP A 600 1.36 -26.02 15.60
CA ASP A 600 0.88 -27.01 16.57
C ASP A 600 1.67 -26.91 17.88
N ARG A 601 2.98 -26.67 17.77
CA ARG A 601 3.87 -26.46 18.91
C ARG A 601 3.60 -25.16 19.65
N ILE A 602 3.25 -24.08 18.95
CA ILE A 602 2.83 -22.80 19.55
C ILE A 602 1.56 -23.01 20.38
N GLU A 603 0.55 -23.69 19.83
CA GLU A 603 -0.70 -23.94 20.57
C GLU A 603 -0.48 -24.89 21.76
N ALA A 604 0.27 -25.97 21.57
CA ALA A 604 0.59 -26.89 22.66
C ALA A 604 1.35 -26.21 23.81
N MET A 605 2.30 -25.32 23.51
CA MET A 605 2.99 -24.51 24.52
C MET A 605 2.06 -23.54 25.22
N ALA A 606 1.09 -22.96 24.50
CA ALA A 606 0.16 -22.02 25.08
C ALA A 606 -0.84 -22.67 26.03
N ASP A 607 -1.36 -23.84 25.64
CA ASP A 607 -2.25 -24.65 26.48
C ASP A 607 -1.50 -25.13 27.74
N ALA A 608 -0.28 -25.64 27.56
CA ALA A 608 0.56 -26.09 28.67
C ALA A 608 0.98 -24.94 29.61
N ALA A 609 1.04 -23.71 29.10
CA ALA A 609 1.35 -22.51 29.87
C ALA A 609 0.12 -21.84 30.49
N GLY A 610 -1.09 -22.36 30.28
CA GLY A 610 -2.33 -21.80 30.82
C GLY A 610 -2.57 -20.35 30.34
N LEU A 611 -2.23 -20.05 29.08
CA LEU A 611 -2.42 -18.73 28.51
C LEU A 611 -3.88 -18.53 28.05
N ASP A 612 -4.79 -18.25 29.01
CA ASP A 612 -6.20 -17.90 28.75
C ASP A 612 -6.37 -16.50 28.12
N ARG A 613 -7.47 -16.31 27.36
CA ARG A 613 -7.86 -15.10 26.59
C ARG A 613 -8.17 -13.83 27.42
N ALA A 614 -7.77 -13.74 28.68
CA ALA A 614 -7.98 -12.53 29.49
C ALA A 614 -6.85 -11.51 29.26
N ALA A 615 -7.22 -10.27 28.95
CA ALA A 615 -6.30 -9.17 28.61
C ALA A 615 -5.25 -8.90 29.70
N GLY A 616 -3.97 -8.92 29.31
CA GLY A 616 -2.86 -8.34 30.05
C GLY A 616 -2.02 -9.29 30.91
N GLY A 617 -0.76 -8.92 31.06
CA GLY A 617 0.27 -9.59 31.87
C GLY A 617 1.67 -9.34 31.31
N ARG A 618 2.66 -9.29 32.18
CA ARG A 618 4.10 -9.22 31.88
C ARG A 618 4.73 -10.54 32.28
N LEU A 619 5.08 -11.33 31.27
CA LEU A 619 5.57 -12.70 31.45
C LEU A 619 7.08 -12.73 31.17
N ALA A 620 7.87 -13.13 32.17
CA ALA A 620 9.28 -13.41 32.00
C ALA A 620 9.47 -14.87 31.57
N VAL A 621 10.30 -15.11 30.56
CA VAL A 621 10.48 -16.44 29.98
C VAL A 621 11.96 -16.77 29.84
N CYS A 622 12.37 -17.88 30.46
CA CYS A 622 13.71 -18.43 30.41
C CYS A 622 13.60 -19.94 30.12
N PHE A 623 13.93 -20.36 28.90
CA PHE A 623 13.90 -21.76 28.46
C PHE A 623 15.24 -22.16 27.85
N PRO A 624 15.71 -23.39 28.08
CA PRO A 624 17.00 -23.85 27.56
C PRO A 624 16.91 -24.18 26.06
N GLU A 625 15.76 -24.70 25.61
CA GLU A 625 15.50 -25.09 24.24
C GLU A 625 14.95 -23.91 23.43
N THR A 626 15.67 -23.52 22.38
CA THR A 626 15.29 -22.40 21.49
C THR A 626 13.93 -22.60 20.84
N ALA A 627 13.56 -23.84 20.52
CA ALA A 627 12.26 -24.17 19.94
C ALA A 627 11.10 -23.92 20.91
N ASP A 628 11.27 -24.24 22.20
CA ASP A 628 10.26 -24.00 23.24
C ASP A 628 10.15 -22.51 23.55
N TRP A 629 11.30 -21.83 23.67
CA TRP A 629 11.36 -20.37 23.83
C TRP A 629 10.58 -19.65 22.72
N LEU A 630 10.88 -19.93 21.46
CA LEU A 630 10.24 -19.27 20.33
C LEU A 630 8.76 -19.61 20.21
N ALA A 631 8.38 -20.87 20.47
CA ALA A 631 6.96 -21.27 20.47
C ALA A 631 6.16 -20.51 21.54
N LEU A 632 6.67 -20.43 22.77
CA LEU A 632 6.02 -19.69 23.85
C LEU A 632 6.03 -18.17 23.61
N PHE A 633 7.11 -17.62 23.03
CA PHE A 633 7.17 -16.23 22.60
C PHE A 633 6.05 -15.88 21.60
N PHE A 634 5.88 -16.69 20.54
CA PHE A 634 4.82 -16.46 19.56
C PHE A 634 3.43 -16.66 20.16
N ALA A 635 3.26 -17.64 21.06
CA ALA A 635 2.00 -17.84 21.78
C ALA A 635 1.61 -16.61 22.64
N ILE A 636 2.56 -16.06 23.40
CA ILE A 636 2.36 -14.87 24.24
C ILE A 636 2.01 -13.65 23.38
N ARG A 637 2.76 -13.44 22.28
CA ARG A 637 2.51 -12.34 21.34
C ARG A 637 1.13 -12.46 20.67
N ALA A 638 0.76 -13.66 20.21
CA ALA A 638 -0.55 -13.92 19.58
C ALA A 638 -1.73 -13.65 20.52
N ARG A 639 -1.52 -13.84 21.83
CA ARG A 639 -2.51 -13.57 22.89
C ARG A 639 -2.45 -12.14 23.42
N GLY A 640 -1.62 -11.28 22.82
CA GLY A 640 -1.56 -9.84 23.13
C GLY A 640 -0.92 -9.49 24.47
N ALA A 641 -0.19 -10.41 25.11
CA ALA A 641 0.48 -10.16 26.38
C ALA A 641 1.93 -9.66 26.21
N SER A 642 2.53 -9.18 27.29
CA SER A 642 3.90 -8.65 27.29
C SER A 642 4.90 -9.74 27.63
N VAL A 643 6.07 -9.75 26.98
CA VAL A 643 7.11 -10.76 27.21
C VAL A 643 8.45 -10.12 27.53
N LEU A 644 9.11 -10.61 28.59
CA LEU A 644 10.52 -10.39 28.88
C LEU A 644 11.32 -11.64 28.50
N PRO A 645 12.06 -11.64 27.38
CA PRO A 645 13.01 -12.68 27.05
C PRO A 645 14.18 -12.70 28.04
N ILE A 646 14.48 -13.86 28.64
CA ILE A 646 15.65 -14.05 29.49
C ILE A 646 16.56 -15.12 28.85
N HIS A 647 17.87 -14.85 28.84
CA HIS A 647 18.85 -15.75 28.25
C HIS A 647 18.87 -17.12 28.97
N PRO A 648 18.94 -18.26 28.25
CA PRO A 648 18.90 -19.61 28.85
C PRO A 648 19.98 -19.86 29.91
N GLY A 649 21.16 -19.28 29.73
CA GLY A 649 22.27 -19.39 30.68
C GLY A 649 22.10 -18.57 31.97
N THR A 650 20.99 -17.86 32.16
CA THR A 650 20.75 -17.05 33.37
C THR A 650 20.29 -17.95 34.54
N PRO A 651 21.03 -17.97 35.67
CA PRO A 651 20.60 -18.71 36.85
C PRO A 651 19.27 -18.21 37.40
N TYR A 652 18.49 -19.11 38.01
CA TYR A 652 17.15 -18.82 38.53
C TYR A 652 17.07 -17.52 39.36
N GLU A 653 17.94 -17.35 40.35
CA GLU A 653 17.96 -16.14 41.22
C GLU A 653 18.16 -14.84 40.42
N ALA A 654 19.00 -14.88 39.38
CA ALA A 654 19.21 -13.75 38.50
C ALA A 654 18.01 -13.51 37.58
N ALA A 655 17.40 -14.58 37.05
CA ALA A 655 16.20 -14.50 36.22
C ALA A 655 15.01 -13.91 37.01
N LEU A 656 14.81 -14.36 38.25
CA LEU A 656 13.81 -13.84 39.19
C LEU A 656 14.03 -12.36 39.48
N LYS A 657 15.29 -11.96 39.71
CA LYS A 657 15.66 -10.55 39.91
C LYS A 657 15.33 -9.68 38.69
N LEU A 658 15.64 -10.16 37.47
CA LEU A 658 15.32 -9.46 36.22
C LEU A 658 13.80 -9.34 36.02
N ALA A 659 13.07 -10.44 36.24
CA ALA A 659 11.62 -10.47 36.10
C ALA A 659 10.93 -9.48 37.06
N ARG A 660 11.35 -9.45 38.34
CA ARG A 660 10.86 -8.46 39.31
C ARG A 660 11.22 -7.03 38.93
N ALA A 661 12.45 -6.79 38.46
CA ALA A 661 12.88 -5.46 38.02
C ALA A 661 12.10 -4.95 36.80
N ALA A 662 11.62 -5.85 35.94
CA ALA A 662 10.76 -5.53 34.80
C ALA A 662 9.26 -5.42 35.14
N GLY A 663 8.89 -5.67 36.41
CA GLY A 663 7.50 -5.71 36.85
C GLY A 663 6.71 -6.85 36.21
N CYS A 664 7.33 -8.03 36.03
CA CYS A 664 6.64 -9.22 35.56
C CYS A 664 5.76 -9.83 36.66
N ASP A 665 4.56 -10.28 36.29
CA ASP A 665 3.67 -11.02 37.19
C ASP A 665 3.99 -12.50 37.25
N ARG A 666 4.54 -13.05 36.16
CA ARG A 666 4.85 -14.48 36.04
C ARG A 666 6.24 -14.71 35.49
N LEU A 667 6.90 -15.75 36.02
CA LEU A 667 8.17 -16.27 35.52
C LEU A 667 7.98 -17.73 35.06
N TYR A 668 8.28 -17.99 33.79
CA TYR A 668 8.42 -19.33 33.25
C TYR A 668 9.91 -19.65 33.18
N TYR A 669 10.38 -20.53 34.08
CA TYR A 669 11.78 -20.92 34.17
C TYR A 669 11.91 -22.42 33.93
N ASN A 670 12.38 -22.81 32.73
CA ASN A 670 12.54 -24.20 32.30
C ASN A 670 11.28 -25.08 32.50
N SER A 671 10.10 -24.45 32.52
CA SER A 671 8.81 -25.07 32.83
C SER A 671 7.69 -24.25 32.21
N THR A 672 6.65 -24.93 31.69
CA THR A 672 5.42 -24.27 31.23
C THR A 672 4.50 -23.88 32.38
N ILE A 673 4.73 -24.39 33.60
CA ILE A 673 3.99 -23.97 34.79
C ILE A 673 4.66 -22.68 35.32
N PRO A 674 3.97 -21.53 35.35
CA PRO A 674 4.57 -20.28 35.80
C PRO A 674 4.66 -20.21 37.32
N GLU A 675 5.70 -19.51 37.80
CA GLU A 675 5.74 -19.00 39.16
C GLU A 675 5.13 -17.59 39.19
N GLU A 676 4.19 -17.38 40.11
CA GLU A 676 3.63 -16.04 40.36
C GLU A 676 4.61 -15.22 41.21
N ILE A 677 5.07 -14.10 40.66
CA ILE A 677 6.17 -13.29 41.22
C ILE A 677 5.81 -11.82 41.42
N GLY A 678 4.63 -11.40 40.96
CA GLY A 678 4.13 -10.02 41.05
C GLY A 678 2.65 -9.91 40.72
N GLU A 679 2.08 -8.72 40.90
CA GLU A 679 0.69 -8.45 40.57
C GLU A 679 0.49 -8.34 39.05
N ARG A 680 -0.62 -8.89 38.56
CA ARG A 680 -0.97 -8.86 37.13
C ARG A 680 -1.21 -7.43 36.66
N ILE A 681 -0.41 -7.00 35.67
CA ILE A 681 -0.54 -5.67 35.07
C ILE A 681 -1.36 -5.78 33.77
N GLY A 682 -2.52 -5.11 33.73
CA GLY A 682 -3.33 -4.94 32.52
C GLY A 682 -2.72 -3.92 31.55
N GLY A 683 -3.00 -4.05 30.25
CA GLY A 683 -2.55 -3.11 29.23
C GLY A 683 -2.25 -3.75 27.88
N GLU A 684 -1.87 -2.92 26.91
CA GLU A 684 -1.42 -3.33 25.58
C GLU A 684 -0.12 -4.15 25.68
N GLY A 685 0.00 -5.24 24.90
CA GLY A 685 1.17 -6.12 24.92
C GLY A 685 2.47 -5.43 24.47
N GLN A 686 3.56 -5.74 25.16
CA GLN A 686 4.88 -5.12 24.97
C GLN A 686 6.01 -6.16 24.93
N LEU A 687 7.02 -5.90 24.11
CA LEU A 687 8.33 -6.53 24.27
C LEU A 687 9.11 -5.77 25.36
N LEU A 688 9.42 -6.48 26.43
CA LEU A 688 10.19 -5.98 27.57
C LEU A 688 11.66 -6.34 27.39
N GLN A 689 12.56 -5.40 27.61
CA GLN A 689 14.00 -5.59 27.48
C GLN A 689 14.73 -4.84 28.58
N MET A 690 15.77 -5.46 29.14
CA MET A 690 16.58 -4.79 30.16
C MET A 690 17.72 -4.05 29.47
N SER A 691 17.81 -2.73 29.66
CA SER A 691 18.95 -1.97 29.17
C SER A 691 20.19 -2.36 29.96
N SER A 692 21.30 -2.57 29.25
CA SER A 692 22.59 -2.97 29.84
C SER A 692 23.33 -1.78 30.48
N GLY A 693 22.60 -0.81 31.05
CA GLY A 693 23.05 0.55 31.35
C GLY A 693 24.54 0.68 31.69
N THR A 694 25.29 1.44 30.89
CA THR A 694 26.68 1.83 31.19
C THR A 694 26.75 2.88 32.32
N THR A 695 25.60 3.37 32.80
CA THR A 695 25.44 4.51 33.71
C THR A 695 24.64 4.24 34.98
N GLY A 696 24.15 3.02 35.25
CA GLY A 696 23.38 2.72 36.48
C GLY A 696 22.69 1.35 36.52
N ALA A 697 21.76 1.16 37.47
CA ALA A 697 20.97 -0.07 37.58
C ALA A 697 20.15 -0.34 36.29
N PRO A 698 20.01 -1.61 35.84
CA PRO A 698 19.31 -1.95 34.60
C PRO A 698 17.88 -1.40 34.58
N LYS A 699 17.51 -0.70 33.51
CA LYS A 699 16.14 -0.18 33.33
C LYS A 699 15.35 -1.09 32.40
N CYS A 700 14.10 -1.35 32.74
CA CYS A 700 13.19 -2.04 31.83
C CYS A 700 12.69 -1.08 30.75
N ILE A 701 13.01 -1.39 29.50
CA ILE A 701 12.46 -0.76 28.31
C ILE A 701 11.29 -1.60 27.83
N ALA A 702 10.13 -0.96 27.62
CA ALA A 702 8.93 -1.62 27.15
C ALA A 702 8.47 -0.99 25.83
N ARG A 703 8.46 -1.78 24.75
CA ARG A 703 8.03 -1.34 23.42
C ARG A 703 6.78 -2.11 23.00
N ARG A 704 5.75 -1.42 22.53
CA ARG A 704 4.48 -2.05 22.13
C ARG A 704 4.69 -2.95 20.93
N TRP A 705 3.87 -3.99 20.79
CA TRP A 705 3.92 -4.83 19.58
C TRP A 705 3.71 -4.03 18.29
N SER A 706 2.82 -3.04 18.31
CA SER A 706 2.60 -2.12 17.18
C SER A 706 3.85 -1.32 16.79
N GLU A 707 4.69 -0.93 17.77
CA GLU A 707 5.97 -0.26 17.52
C GLU A 707 7.00 -1.22 16.91
N ILE A 708 7.06 -2.47 17.41
CA ILE A 708 7.94 -3.51 16.85
C ILE A 708 7.52 -3.85 15.42
N ASP A 709 6.23 -3.93 15.13
CA ASP A 709 5.72 -4.20 13.77
C ASP A 709 6.10 -3.07 12.80
N ALA A 710 6.02 -1.81 13.23
CA ALA A 710 6.42 -0.66 12.44
C ALA A 710 7.94 -0.68 12.16
N GLU A 711 8.76 -0.99 13.17
CA GLU A 711 10.21 -1.17 13.01
C GLU A 711 10.53 -2.27 12.00
N VAL A 712 9.91 -3.46 12.14
CA VAL A 712 10.14 -4.60 11.25
C VAL A 712 9.75 -4.29 9.80
N ARG A 713 8.59 -3.65 9.57
CA ARG A 713 8.18 -3.23 8.22
C ARG A 713 9.15 -2.22 7.64
N SER A 714 9.50 -1.18 8.42
CA SER A 714 10.47 -0.17 8.01
C SER A 714 11.83 -0.78 7.66
N TYR A 715 12.30 -1.76 8.44
CA TYR A 715 13.54 -2.49 8.16
C TYR A 715 13.47 -3.25 6.84
N VAL A 716 12.37 -3.98 6.60
CA VAL A 716 12.18 -4.79 5.38
C VAL A 716 12.03 -3.92 4.13
N ASP A 717 11.30 -2.81 4.24
CA ASP A 717 11.04 -1.94 3.10
C ASP A 717 12.28 -1.15 2.67
N THR A 718 13.13 -0.77 3.62
CA THR A 718 14.35 0.01 3.37
C THR A 718 15.55 -0.84 2.96
N PHE A 719 15.75 -2.01 3.57
CA PHE A 719 16.96 -2.82 3.35
C PHE A 719 16.66 -4.04 2.46
N ARG A 720 16.73 -3.87 1.13
CA ARG A 720 16.29 -4.87 0.13
C ARG A 720 17.38 -5.85 -0.27
N GLU A 721 18.65 -5.53 -0.06
CA GLU A 721 19.83 -6.29 -0.46
C GLU A 721 19.79 -7.77 0.02
N PRO A 722 19.32 -8.08 1.25
CA PRO A 722 19.22 -9.46 1.73
C PRO A 722 18.01 -10.27 1.25
N GLU A 723 17.15 -9.76 0.36
CA GLU A 723 15.90 -10.46 -0.04
C GLU A 723 16.14 -11.86 -0.61
N THR A 724 17.33 -12.12 -1.15
CA THR A 724 17.72 -13.42 -1.72
C THR A 724 18.74 -14.18 -0.89
N MET A 725 19.08 -13.69 0.30
CA MET A 725 20.06 -14.29 1.20
C MET A 725 19.37 -15.13 2.27
N THR A 726 20.04 -16.20 2.71
CA THR A 726 19.56 -17.04 3.82
C THR A 726 20.00 -16.42 5.15
N PRO A 727 19.08 -15.97 6.02
CA PRO A 727 19.45 -15.39 7.30
C PRO A 727 19.96 -16.47 8.25
N VAL A 728 21.22 -16.34 8.68
CA VAL A 728 21.89 -17.23 9.65
C VAL A 728 22.07 -16.47 10.96
N ILE A 729 21.33 -16.84 12.00
CA ILE A 729 21.31 -16.16 13.30
C ILE A 729 22.25 -16.90 14.24
N ALA A 730 23.45 -16.33 14.45
CA ALA A 730 24.46 -16.82 15.39
C ALA A 730 24.68 -15.80 16.52
N CYS A 731 23.58 -15.34 17.10
CA CYS A 731 23.54 -14.46 18.26
C CYS A 731 22.30 -14.77 19.11
N PRO A 732 22.23 -14.32 20.37
CA PRO A 732 21.12 -14.68 21.25
C PRO A 732 19.74 -14.28 20.70
N THR A 733 18.84 -15.26 20.59
CA THR A 733 17.45 -15.09 20.14
C THR A 733 16.55 -14.42 21.18
N THR A 734 17.09 -14.11 22.35
CA THR A 734 16.45 -13.34 23.42
C THR A 734 16.85 -11.86 23.38
N HIS A 735 17.80 -11.47 22.53
CA HIS A 735 18.24 -10.09 22.36
C HIS A 735 17.58 -9.45 21.13
N SER A 736 17.40 -8.12 21.11
CA SER A 736 16.78 -7.40 19.97
C SER A 736 17.39 -7.78 18.64
N TYR A 737 18.72 -7.88 18.61
CA TYR A 737 19.45 -8.17 17.38
C TYR A 737 19.11 -9.54 16.79
N GLY A 738 19.12 -10.61 17.59
CA GLY A 738 18.76 -11.94 17.12
C GLY A 738 17.26 -12.10 16.91
N LEU A 739 16.44 -11.57 17.81
CA LEU A 739 14.99 -11.72 17.77
C LEU A 739 14.34 -10.86 16.69
N ILE A 740 14.54 -9.54 16.73
CA ILE A 740 13.85 -8.61 15.82
C ILE A 740 14.53 -8.63 14.46
N CYS A 741 15.81 -8.25 14.42
CA CYS A 741 16.54 -8.07 13.16
C CYS A 741 16.88 -9.42 12.49
N GLY A 742 17.15 -10.45 13.28
CA GLY A 742 17.41 -11.80 12.77
C GLY A 742 16.12 -12.54 12.42
N ILE A 743 15.28 -12.83 13.42
CA ILE A 743 14.14 -13.75 13.25
C ILE A 743 12.89 -13.05 12.70
N LEU A 744 12.40 -11.98 13.34
CA LEU A 744 11.14 -11.34 12.92
C LEU A 744 11.24 -10.72 11.52
N VAL A 745 12.34 -10.04 11.22
CA VAL A 745 12.61 -9.51 9.88
C VAL A 745 12.75 -10.61 8.85
N ALA A 746 13.42 -11.73 9.15
CA ALA A 746 13.50 -12.86 8.21
C ALA A 746 12.11 -13.44 7.90
N LEU A 747 11.30 -13.66 8.94
CA LEU A 747 9.94 -14.16 8.78
C LEU A 747 9.04 -13.18 8.03
N GLU A 748 9.20 -11.88 8.26
CA GLU A 748 8.49 -10.82 7.53
C GLU A 748 8.91 -10.80 6.05
N ARG A 749 10.18 -11.03 5.73
CA ARG A 749 10.68 -11.20 4.34
C ARG A 749 10.16 -12.48 3.69
N GLY A 750 9.63 -13.43 4.47
CA GLY A 750 9.26 -14.76 3.99
C GLY A 750 10.46 -15.69 3.81
N GLN A 751 11.59 -15.39 4.44
CA GLN A 751 12.78 -16.23 4.50
C GLN A 751 12.69 -17.20 5.67
N THR A 752 13.36 -18.36 5.55
CA THR A 752 13.53 -19.31 6.66
C THR A 752 14.80 -18.94 7.45
N PRO A 753 14.70 -18.43 8.69
CA PRO A 753 15.87 -18.20 9.53
C PRO A 753 16.52 -19.52 9.96
N LEU A 754 17.83 -19.64 9.74
CA LEU A 754 18.69 -20.68 10.30
C LEU A 754 19.29 -20.17 11.61
N ILE A 755 18.82 -20.71 12.73
CA ILE A 755 19.24 -20.32 14.08
C ILE A 755 20.28 -21.32 14.57
N LEU A 756 21.45 -20.83 14.99
CA LEU A 756 22.55 -21.67 15.48
C LEU A 756 22.76 -21.43 16.98
N ASN A 757 22.60 -22.48 17.79
CA ASN A 757 22.66 -22.37 19.26
C ASN A 757 24.10 -22.39 19.82
N THR A 758 25.11 -22.51 18.95
CA THR A 758 26.52 -22.60 19.35
C THR A 758 27.33 -21.40 18.90
N ALA A 759 28.23 -20.96 19.77
CA ALA A 759 29.25 -19.96 19.45
C ALA A 759 30.54 -20.59 18.88
N ASN A 760 30.57 -21.90 18.59
CA ASN A 760 31.77 -22.58 18.11
C ASN A 760 32.14 -22.10 16.68
N PRO A 761 33.30 -21.42 16.50
CA PRO A 761 33.64 -20.83 15.21
C PRO A 761 33.80 -21.84 14.07
N LYS A 762 34.32 -23.05 14.34
CA LYS A 762 34.50 -24.10 13.31
C LYS A 762 33.15 -24.64 12.82
N TYR A 763 32.20 -24.80 13.73
CA TYR A 763 30.85 -25.23 13.38
C TYR A 763 30.11 -24.14 12.59
N LEU A 764 30.22 -22.88 13.01
CA LEU A 764 29.65 -21.74 12.28
C LEU A 764 30.18 -21.70 10.83
N LEU A 765 31.50 -21.79 10.62
CA LEU A 765 32.08 -21.84 9.27
C LEU A 765 31.54 -23.01 8.45
N ARG A 766 31.42 -24.21 9.05
CA ARG A 766 30.85 -25.36 8.37
C ARG A 766 29.42 -25.08 7.90
N ARG A 767 28.55 -24.57 8.78
CA ARG A 767 27.15 -24.26 8.44
C ARG A 767 27.03 -23.16 7.40
N LEU A 768 27.88 -22.14 7.47
CA LEU A 768 27.92 -21.07 6.47
C LEU A 768 28.29 -21.61 5.08
N ARG A 769 29.24 -22.55 4.98
CA ARG A 769 29.62 -23.19 3.71
C ARG A 769 28.52 -24.10 3.14
N GLU A 770 27.71 -24.71 4.00
CA GLU A 770 26.58 -25.56 3.62
C GLU A 770 25.32 -24.75 3.26
N THR A 771 25.28 -23.46 3.61
CA THR A 771 24.13 -22.59 3.39
C THR A 771 24.29 -21.83 2.08
N GLU A 772 23.25 -21.79 1.26
CA GLU A 772 23.24 -20.97 0.06
C GLU A 772 23.14 -19.49 0.43
N ARG A 773 24.10 -18.68 -0.03
CA ARG A 773 24.14 -17.22 0.12
C ARG A 773 23.82 -16.75 1.55
N PRO A 774 24.61 -17.17 2.56
CA PRO A 774 24.31 -16.87 3.95
C PRO A 774 24.50 -15.39 4.27
N LEU A 775 23.56 -14.83 5.03
CA LEU A 775 23.72 -13.58 5.77
C LEU A 775 23.88 -13.89 7.26
N LEU A 776 25.11 -13.82 7.76
CA LEU A 776 25.42 -14.10 9.16
C LEU A 776 25.11 -12.90 10.05
N TYR A 777 24.18 -13.05 10.99
CA TYR A 777 23.95 -12.13 12.10
C TYR A 777 24.77 -12.58 13.31
N SER A 778 25.88 -11.89 13.62
CA SER A 778 26.68 -12.18 14.81
C SER A 778 27.37 -10.94 15.38
N SER A 779 28.06 -11.12 16.51
CA SER A 779 28.78 -10.03 17.18
C SER A 779 30.12 -9.73 16.50
N PRO A 780 30.63 -8.49 16.60
CA PRO A 780 31.95 -8.11 16.09
C PRO A 780 33.08 -9.09 16.45
N ALA A 781 33.11 -9.60 17.69
CA ALA A 781 34.14 -10.51 18.16
C ALA A 781 34.10 -11.88 17.47
N ILE A 782 32.89 -12.42 17.23
CA ILE A 782 32.73 -13.68 16.51
C ILE A 782 33.10 -13.49 15.03
N LEU A 783 32.64 -12.40 14.40
CA LEU A 783 33.01 -12.07 13.02
C LEU A 783 34.53 -11.97 12.84
N HIS A 784 35.22 -11.29 13.76
CA HIS A 784 36.68 -11.18 13.73
C HIS A 784 37.37 -12.54 13.94
N THR A 785 36.85 -13.37 14.86
CA THR A 785 37.39 -14.73 15.09
C THR A 785 37.23 -15.61 13.84
N LEU A 786 36.08 -15.55 13.17
CA LEU A 786 35.84 -16.27 11.91
C LEU A 786 36.81 -15.80 10.83
N ALA A 787 36.98 -14.48 10.67
CA ALA A 787 37.90 -13.90 9.69
C ALA A 787 39.35 -14.38 9.87
N ARG A 788 39.81 -14.59 11.12
CA ARG A 788 41.16 -15.10 11.43
C ARG A 788 41.33 -16.60 11.20
N LEU A 789 40.25 -17.37 11.29
CA LEU A 789 40.28 -18.83 11.11
C LEU A 789 40.12 -19.25 9.65
N MET A 790 39.66 -18.34 8.78
CA MET A 790 39.45 -18.59 7.36
C MET A 790 40.76 -18.51 6.56
N PRO A 791 41.00 -19.44 5.61
CA PRO A 791 42.08 -19.36 4.62
C PRO A 791 42.05 -18.05 3.83
N GLU A 792 43.20 -17.64 3.28
CA GLU A 792 43.37 -16.32 2.63
C GLU A 792 42.35 -16.06 1.51
N GLU A 793 42.11 -17.05 0.65
CA GLU A 793 41.23 -16.96 -0.53
C GLU A 793 39.72 -17.16 -0.23
N GLU A 794 39.36 -17.57 0.99
CA GLU A 794 37.96 -17.83 1.34
C GLU A 794 37.24 -16.55 1.77
N LYS A 795 36.00 -16.36 1.27
CA LYS A 795 35.10 -15.27 1.66
C LYS A 795 33.73 -15.80 2.07
N LEU A 796 33.12 -15.15 3.06
CA LEU A 796 31.70 -15.28 3.40
C LEU A 796 30.87 -14.48 2.41
N HIS A 797 29.65 -14.94 2.10
CA HIS A 797 28.76 -14.19 1.22
C HIS A 797 28.34 -12.85 1.84
N ALA A 798 27.70 -12.88 3.01
CA ALA A 798 27.32 -11.66 3.70
C ALA A 798 27.40 -11.79 5.23
N VAL A 799 27.76 -10.68 5.89
CA VAL A 799 27.74 -10.55 7.34
C VAL A 799 26.99 -9.28 7.74
N MET A 800 26.18 -9.37 8.79
CA MET A 800 25.59 -8.23 9.48
C MET A 800 26.32 -8.04 10.80
N THR A 801 26.76 -6.81 11.05
CA THR A 801 27.33 -6.37 12.33
C THR A 801 26.38 -5.38 13.02
N SER A 802 26.39 -5.39 14.35
CA SER A 802 25.63 -4.47 15.18
C SER A 802 26.27 -4.31 16.56
N GLY A 803 26.05 -3.17 17.20
CA GLY A 803 26.48 -2.91 18.57
C GLY A 803 27.71 -2.00 18.66
N THR A 804 28.80 -2.51 19.23
CA THR A 804 30.03 -1.73 19.46
C THR A 804 30.69 -1.34 18.13
N LEU A 805 31.20 -0.10 18.05
CA LEU A 805 32.01 0.36 16.93
C LEU A 805 33.15 -0.63 16.67
N LEU A 806 33.33 -1.03 15.41
CA LEU A 806 34.40 -1.94 15.02
C LEU A 806 35.75 -1.21 15.12
N PRO A 807 36.75 -1.75 15.84
CA PRO A 807 38.11 -1.27 15.70
C PRO A 807 38.56 -1.40 14.23
N GLU A 808 39.32 -0.43 13.72
CA GLU A 808 39.69 -0.37 12.30
C GLU A 808 40.41 -1.66 11.82
N ALA A 809 41.29 -2.21 12.66
CA ALA A 809 41.97 -3.48 12.38
C ALA A 809 40.99 -4.67 12.27
N TRP A 810 39.91 -4.68 13.06
CA TRP A 810 38.88 -5.72 12.99
C TRP A 810 38.01 -5.53 11.76
N PHE A 811 37.63 -4.28 11.46
CA PHE A 811 36.88 -3.93 10.26
C PHE A 811 37.62 -4.37 8.99
N GLY A 812 38.91 -4.01 8.86
CA GLY A 812 39.73 -4.42 7.72
C GLY A 812 39.81 -5.95 7.56
N ALA A 813 40.02 -6.67 8.66
CA ALA A 813 40.06 -8.14 8.65
C ALA A 813 38.72 -8.77 8.23
N ILE A 814 37.58 -8.24 8.72
CA ILE A 814 36.24 -8.76 8.38
C ILE A 814 35.89 -8.41 6.93
N ARG A 815 36.12 -7.17 6.50
CA ARG A 815 35.82 -6.71 5.13
C ARG A 815 36.63 -7.47 4.08
N ALA A 816 37.87 -7.84 4.37
CA ALA A 816 38.67 -8.69 3.48
C ALA A 816 38.08 -10.11 3.29
N LYS A 817 37.28 -10.58 4.27
CA LYS A 817 36.74 -11.95 4.35
C LYS A 817 35.26 -12.07 4.06
N ALA A 818 34.59 -11.02 3.61
CA ALA A 818 33.18 -11.05 3.22
C ALA A 818 32.96 -10.32 1.90
N GLU A 819 32.05 -10.81 1.05
CA GLU A 819 31.63 -10.10 -0.16
C GLU A 819 30.78 -8.89 0.19
N HIS A 820 29.88 -9.06 1.16
CA HIS A 820 29.02 -8.01 1.69
C HIS A 820 29.20 -7.85 3.20
N VAL A 821 29.47 -6.63 3.65
CA VAL A 821 29.48 -6.27 5.07
C VAL A 821 28.41 -5.22 5.30
N PHE A 822 27.40 -5.58 6.07
CA PHE A 822 26.31 -4.69 6.46
C PHE A 822 26.44 -4.31 7.92
N GLN A 823 25.99 -3.10 8.26
CA GLN A 823 25.96 -2.62 9.64
C GLN A 823 24.54 -2.15 9.96
N GLN A 824 24.08 -2.47 11.16
CA GLN A 824 22.90 -1.83 11.72
C GLN A 824 23.21 -1.14 13.04
N TYR A 825 22.68 0.07 13.18
CA TYR A 825 22.85 0.94 14.32
C TYR A 825 21.53 1.12 15.05
N GLY A 826 21.56 1.11 16.38
CA GLY A 826 20.36 1.22 17.20
C GLY A 826 20.63 1.17 18.70
N CYS A 827 19.61 1.48 19.49
CA CYS A 827 19.63 1.39 20.95
C CYS A 827 18.43 0.61 21.49
N SER A 828 18.42 0.30 22.78
CA SER A 828 17.32 -0.50 23.37
C SER A 828 15.99 0.25 23.33
N GLU A 829 16.03 1.57 23.45
CA GLU A 829 14.91 2.49 23.50
C GLU A 829 14.25 2.70 22.13
N ALA A 830 15.07 2.92 21.09
CA ALA A 830 14.61 3.22 19.74
C ALA A 830 14.38 1.96 18.90
N GLY A 831 15.14 0.89 19.14
CA GLY A 831 15.27 -0.24 18.21
C GLY A 831 16.37 0.02 17.18
N CYS A 832 16.25 -0.60 16.01
CA CYS A 832 17.08 -0.31 14.85
C CYS A 832 16.79 1.12 14.36
N ILE A 833 17.82 1.96 14.35
CA ILE A 833 17.75 3.36 13.92
C ILE A 833 18.17 3.50 12.46
N ALA A 834 19.29 2.87 12.08
CA ALA A 834 19.87 3.01 10.75
C ALA A 834 20.50 1.70 10.25
N ILE A 835 20.52 1.54 8.93
CA ILE A 835 21.14 0.38 8.26
C ILE A 835 22.08 0.86 7.17
N ASN A 836 23.31 0.37 7.18
CA ASN A 836 24.31 0.56 6.15
C ASN A 836 24.34 -0.67 5.22
N PRO A 837 23.90 -0.53 3.96
CA PRO A 837 23.90 -1.61 2.98
C PRO A 837 25.29 -1.88 2.38
N ASP A 838 26.29 -1.03 2.63
CA ASP A 838 27.67 -1.30 2.22
C ASP A 838 28.64 -0.61 3.18
N LEU A 839 29.09 -1.33 4.21
CA LEU A 839 29.99 -0.79 5.21
C LEU A 839 31.40 -0.62 4.63
N THR A 840 31.75 0.62 4.28
CA THR A 840 33.06 1.01 3.74
C THR A 840 33.99 1.63 4.79
N ALA A 841 33.45 2.15 5.89
CA ALA A 841 34.22 2.68 7.02
C ALA A 841 33.55 2.32 8.34
N ALA A 842 34.33 2.07 9.40
CA ALA A 842 33.80 1.59 10.67
C ALA A 842 32.79 2.53 11.33
N GLY A 843 32.92 3.85 11.11
CA GLY A 843 32.03 4.89 11.64
C GLY A 843 30.69 5.06 10.89
N ASP A 844 30.51 4.41 9.74
CA ASP A 844 29.34 4.63 8.87
C ASP A 844 28.17 3.75 9.33
N MET A 845 27.22 4.35 10.06
CA MET A 845 26.13 3.64 10.73
C MET A 845 24.96 3.33 9.79
N GLY A 846 24.78 4.10 8.72
CA GLY A 846 23.78 3.83 7.69
C GLY A 846 22.75 4.92 7.48
N TYR A 847 21.69 4.58 6.75
CA TYR A 847 20.54 5.43 6.50
C TYR A 847 19.45 5.21 7.53
N VAL A 848 18.88 6.30 8.05
CA VAL A 848 17.84 6.26 9.09
C VAL A 848 16.58 5.60 8.54
N LEU A 849 15.99 4.70 9.33
CA LEU A 849 14.77 4.00 8.96
C LEU A 849 13.56 4.95 8.97
N PRO A 850 12.66 4.91 7.95
CA PRO A 850 11.56 5.87 7.76
C PRO A 850 10.57 6.02 8.93
N HIS A 851 10.46 5.05 9.82
CA HIS A 851 9.62 5.13 11.01
C HIS A 851 10.17 6.06 12.11
N LEU A 852 11.36 6.65 11.90
CA LEU A 852 12.04 7.56 12.80
C LEU A 852 12.44 8.85 12.07
N THR A 853 12.48 9.95 12.80
CA THR A 853 13.21 11.16 12.37
C THR A 853 14.46 11.35 13.23
N LEU A 854 15.48 12.03 12.72
CA LEU A 854 16.80 12.17 13.34
C LEU A 854 17.21 13.64 13.44
N GLU A 855 17.75 14.02 14.60
CA GLU A 855 18.51 15.25 14.85
C GLU A 855 19.93 14.85 15.31
N THR A 856 20.96 15.55 14.81
CA THR A 856 22.38 15.27 15.11
C THR A 856 23.26 16.48 14.73
N GLY A 857 24.57 16.40 14.93
CA GLY A 857 25.54 17.46 14.54
C GLY A 857 25.63 17.74 13.05
N ALA A 858 26.24 18.88 12.70
CA ALA A 858 26.33 19.38 11.34
C ALA A 858 27.36 18.60 10.50
N ASP A 859 28.54 18.34 11.06
CA ASP A 859 29.65 17.67 10.38
C ASP A 859 30.64 17.04 11.40
N ALA A 860 31.80 16.61 10.91
CA ALA A 860 32.82 15.94 11.72
C ALA A 860 33.49 16.86 12.76
N ASP A 861 33.52 18.18 12.51
CA ASP A 861 34.13 19.18 13.39
C ASP A 861 33.12 19.64 14.46
N GLU A 862 31.82 19.63 14.14
CA GLU A 862 30.72 19.93 15.05
C GLU A 862 29.74 18.75 15.24
N PRO A 863 30.18 17.62 15.81
CA PRO A 863 29.30 16.48 16.08
C PRO A 863 28.32 16.81 17.21
N GLY A 864 27.09 16.29 17.08
CA GLY A 864 25.99 16.53 18.01
C GLY A 864 25.39 15.22 18.50
N GLU A 865 24.59 15.28 19.56
CA GLU A 865 23.91 14.08 20.06
C GLU A 865 22.91 13.57 19.01
N ILE A 866 22.98 12.28 18.71
CA ILE A 866 22.01 11.58 17.87
C ILE A 866 20.73 11.44 18.69
N VAL A 867 19.71 12.23 18.35
CA VAL A 867 18.38 12.19 18.94
C VAL A 867 17.39 11.72 17.88
N VAL A 868 16.69 10.62 18.15
CA VAL A 868 15.66 10.12 17.23
C VAL A 868 14.28 10.38 17.79
N THR A 869 13.34 10.76 16.94
CA THR A 869 11.94 10.94 17.34
C THR A 869 11.09 9.81 16.81
N ARG A 870 10.36 9.15 17.72
CA ARG A 870 9.37 8.10 17.41
C ARG A 870 8.00 8.54 17.92
N ASN A 871 7.00 8.59 17.05
CA ASN A 871 5.63 9.01 17.43
C ASN A 871 5.60 10.34 18.22
N GLY A 872 6.39 11.32 17.79
CA GLY A 872 6.51 12.64 18.45
C GLY A 872 7.26 12.64 19.79
N ARG A 873 7.87 11.52 20.20
CA ARG A 873 8.68 11.43 21.42
C ARG A 873 10.17 11.35 21.09
N PRO A 874 10.99 12.29 21.57
CA PRO A 874 12.44 12.24 21.37
C PRO A 874 13.08 11.17 22.25
N ILE A 875 14.06 10.47 21.69
CA ILE A 875 14.88 9.45 22.34
C ILE A 875 16.34 9.84 22.14
N ALA A 876 16.96 10.32 23.21
CA ALA A 876 18.37 10.67 23.25
C ALA A 876 19.23 9.39 23.35
N THR A 877 20.04 9.12 22.32
CA THR A 877 20.84 7.88 22.27
C THR A 877 22.10 7.93 23.14
N ARG A 878 22.53 9.14 23.55
CA ARG A 878 23.84 9.43 24.16
C ARG A 878 25.04 9.13 23.26
N ASP A 879 24.80 8.96 21.97
CA ASP A 879 25.83 8.78 20.95
C ASP A 879 26.00 10.08 20.17
N LEU A 880 27.24 10.52 19.95
CA LEU A 880 27.59 11.70 19.16
C LEU A 880 27.80 11.29 17.70
N GLY A 881 27.25 12.08 16.79
CA GLY A 881 27.38 11.85 15.36
C GLY A 881 27.01 13.06 14.52
N TYR A 882 27.08 12.88 13.22
CA TYR A 882 26.68 13.87 12.23
C TYR A 882 26.12 13.17 10.99
N ARG A 883 25.43 13.94 10.14
CA ARG A 883 24.86 13.42 8.90
C ARG A 883 25.63 13.96 7.70
N ARG A 884 26.13 13.07 6.84
CA ARG A 884 26.78 13.45 5.58
C ARG A 884 25.74 13.97 4.56
N ALA A 885 26.22 14.65 3.53
CA ALA A 885 25.37 15.20 2.47
C ALA A 885 24.58 14.13 1.70
N ASP A 886 25.09 12.90 1.61
CA ASP A 886 24.41 11.74 1.00
C ASP A 886 23.35 11.12 1.92
N GLY A 887 23.22 11.61 3.16
CA GLY A 887 22.28 11.14 4.16
C GLY A 887 22.80 10.05 5.09
N MET A 888 24.05 9.59 4.94
CA MET A 888 24.71 8.63 5.81
C MET A 888 24.86 9.18 7.23
N LEU A 889 24.41 8.43 8.23
CA LEU A 889 24.68 8.71 9.64
C LEU A 889 26.08 8.21 10.01
N VAL A 890 26.90 9.08 10.58
CA VAL A 890 28.25 8.77 11.05
C VAL A 890 28.29 8.85 12.57
N PHE A 891 28.77 7.79 13.21
CA PHE A 891 29.04 7.76 14.65
C PHE A 891 30.46 8.26 14.94
N VAL A 892 30.60 9.09 15.96
CA VAL A 892 31.89 9.66 16.40
C VAL A 892 32.33 9.06 17.74
N SER A 893 31.52 9.19 18.79
CA SER A 893 31.85 8.72 20.14
C SER A 893 30.59 8.63 21.00
N ARG A 894 30.64 7.93 22.13
CA ARG A 894 29.61 8.12 23.17
C ARG A 894 29.88 9.42 23.92
N LEU A 895 28.81 10.13 24.27
CA LEU A 895 28.88 11.38 25.05
C LEU A 895 29.58 11.14 26.41
N ASP A 896 29.28 10.01 27.07
CA ASP A 896 29.82 9.66 28.38
C ASP A 896 31.30 9.22 28.36
N ASP A 897 31.82 8.83 27.19
CA ASP A 897 33.19 8.34 26.99
C ASP A 897 34.15 9.47 26.55
N MET A 898 33.62 10.64 26.17
CA MET A 898 34.42 11.80 25.77
C MET A 898 35.27 12.29 26.96
N ILE A 899 36.56 12.52 26.71
CA ILE A 899 37.51 12.99 27.72
C ILE A 899 37.70 14.49 27.51
N ASN A 900 37.43 15.30 28.52
CA ASN A 900 37.59 16.74 28.48
C ASN A 900 38.94 17.17 29.07
N VAL A 901 39.92 17.38 28.21
CA VAL A 901 41.27 17.80 28.62
C VAL A 901 41.36 19.32 28.52
N SER A 902 41.25 20.03 29.64
CA SER A 902 41.34 21.49 29.71
C SER A 902 40.34 22.24 28.80
N GLY A 903 39.12 21.72 28.68
CA GLY A 903 38.07 22.28 27.84
C GLY A 903 38.07 21.75 26.40
N LEU A 904 39.07 20.94 26.02
CA LEU A 904 39.18 20.36 24.69
C LEU A 904 38.65 18.91 24.71
N ASN A 905 37.76 18.62 23.76
CA ASN A 905 37.16 17.30 23.62
C ASN A 905 38.17 16.33 22.99
N VAL A 906 38.46 15.25 23.71
CA VAL A 906 39.24 14.11 23.23
C VAL A 906 38.33 12.91 23.10
N TYR A 907 38.23 12.40 21.88
CA TYR A 907 37.47 11.19 21.59
C TYR A 907 38.40 9.96 21.72
N PRO A 908 38.12 9.00 22.62
CA PRO A 908 38.98 7.84 22.85
C PRO A 908 39.34 7.07 21.57
N ALA A 909 38.39 6.95 20.64
CA ALA A 909 38.58 6.23 19.38
C ALA A 909 39.75 6.79 18.53
N GLN A 910 39.96 8.12 18.52
CA GLN A 910 41.07 8.73 17.78
C GLN A 910 42.44 8.33 18.37
N VAL A 911 42.50 8.24 19.69
CA VAL A 911 43.70 7.80 20.41
C VAL A 911 43.94 6.31 20.16
N GLU A 912 42.89 5.50 20.28
CA GLU A 912 42.92 4.07 20.03
C GLU A 912 43.37 3.76 18.59
N GLU A 913 42.84 4.45 17.59
CA GLU A 913 43.22 4.30 16.19
C GLU A 913 44.70 4.64 15.96
N ALA A 914 45.18 5.77 16.48
CA ALA A 914 46.59 6.16 16.37
C ALA A 914 47.53 5.09 16.97
N VAL A 915 47.14 4.46 18.07
CA VAL A 915 47.90 3.39 18.73
C VAL A 915 47.80 2.08 17.94
N MET A 916 46.60 1.71 17.48
CA MET A 916 46.34 0.46 16.73
C MET A 916 47.06 0.40 15.37
N THR A 917 47.49 1.54 14.82
CA THR A 917 48.31 1.59 13.60
C THR A 917 49.80 1.26 13.84
N MET A 918 50.26 1.17 15.09
CA MET A 918 51.62 0.77 15.40
C MET A 918 51.79 -0.75 15.17
N PRO A 919 52.81 -1.20 14.41
CA PRO A 919 53.05 -2.62 14.19
C PRO A 919 53.22 -3.40 15.51
N GLY A 920 52.56 -4.56 15.61
CA GLY A 920 52.62 -5.43 16.79
C GLY A 920 51.53 -5.17 17.85
N ILE A 921 50.80 -4.06 17.78
CA ILE A 921 49.64 -3.80 18.64
C ILE A 921 48.44 -4.65 18.17
N THR A 922 47.76 -5.28 19.12
CA THR A 922 46.64 -6.20 18.86
C THR A 922 45.30 -5.72 19.40
N ASP A 923 45.31 -4.88 20.44
CA ASP A 923 44.11 -4.25 21.01
C ASP A 923 44.53 -3.01 21.83
N ALA A 924 43.69 -1.98 21.90
CA ALA A 924 43.97 -0.75 22.63
C ALA A 924 42.68 -0.09 23.14
N VAL A 925 42.72 0.45 24.35
CA VAL A 925 41.59 1.15 24.98
C VAL A 925 42.06 2.42 25.68
N ALA A 926 41.57 3.56 25.19
CA ALA A 926 41.73 4.83 25.85
C ALA A 926 40.56 5.07 26.82
N PHE A 927 40.86 5.64 27.98
CA PHE A 927 39.88 5.89 29.03
C PHE A 927 40.16 7.22 29.74
N ARG A 928 39.08 7.78 30.30
CA ARG A 928 39.14 8.99 31.11
C ARG A 928 39.86 8.71 32.43
N ARG A 929 40.78 9.61 32.78
CA ARG A 929 41.39 9.69 34.10
C ARG A 929 41.24 11.11 34.66
N GLU A 930 40.93 11.23 35.95
CA GLU A 930 40.94 12.52 36.64
C GLU A 930 42.36 13.08 36.76
N ASP A 931 42.52 14.37 36.47
CA ASP A 931 43.79 15.11 36.60
C ASP A 931 43.57 16.43 37.31
N ARG A 932 44.39 16.72 38.33
CA ARG A 932 44.23 17.90 39.19
C ARG A 932 44.31 19.23 38.44
N PHE A 933 45.02 19.29 37.32
CA PHE A 933 45.29 20.54 36.60
C PHE A 933 44.51 20.65 35.29
N ALA A 934 44.35 19.55 34.57
CA ALA A 934 43.64 19.51 33.30
C ALA A 934 42.15 19.16 33.43
N GLY A 935 41.68 18.84 34.64
CA GLY A 935 40.35 18.26 34.89
C GLY A 935 40.36 16.77 34.59
N GLU A 936 40.58 16.42 33.31
CA GLU A 936 40.72 15.05 32.85
C GLU A 936 41.96 14.90 31.96
N ARG A 937 42.49 13.68 31.86
CA ARG A 937 43.56 13.27 30.93
C ARG A 937 43.26 11.90 30.33
N VAL A 938 43.93 11.62 29.22
CA VAL A 938 43.87 10.34 28.54
C VAL A 938 44.77 9.31 29.24
N GLY A 939 44.17 8.21 29.70
CA GLY A 939 44.85 6.97 30.06
C GLY A 939 44.71 5.94 28.94
N LEU A 940 45.68 5.03 28.81
CA LEU A 940 45.72 4.00 27.77
C LEU A 940 46.12 2.65 28.36
N ILE A 941 45.34 1.62 28.08
CA ILE A 941 45.79 0.22 28.17
C ILE A 941 45.85 -0.38 26.77
N PHE A 942 46.82 -1.24 26.50
CA PHE A 942 46.96 -1.89 25.20
C PHE A 942 47.54 -3.30 25.33
N SER A 943 47.35 -4.14 24.32
CA SER A 943 47.98 -5.46 24.21
C SER A 943 48.74 -5.58 22.90
N ALA A 944 49.87 -6.26 22.93
CA ALA A 944 50.79 -6.39 21.80
C ALA A 944 51.42 -7.78 21.76
N THR A 945 51.94 -8.18 20.60
CA THR A 945 52.63 -9.46 20.42
C THR A 945 53.95 -9.54 21.20
N ASP A 946 54.64 -8.40 21.31
CA ASP A 946 55.93 -8.25 21.99
C ASP A 946 55.86 -7.14 23.03
N ALA A 947 56.84 -7.04 23.92
CA ALA A 947 56.92 -5.96 24.89
C ALA A 947 57.19 -4.60 24.19
N VAL A 948 56.34 -3.61 24.43
CA VAL A 948 56.46 -2.25 23.88
C VAL A 948 56.52 -1.24 25.03
N SER A 949 57.52 -0.35 25.03
CA SER A 949 57.65 0.62 26.11
C SER A 949 56.58 1.73 26.00
N PRO A 950 56.11 2.30 27.14
CA PRO A 950 55.24 3.48 27.13
C PRO A 950 55.80 4.67 26.33
N GLN A 951 57.13 4.81 26.28
CA GLN A 951 57.81 5.90 25.57
C GLN A 951 57.68 5.72 24.05
N ASP A 952 57.77 4.50 23.55
CA ASP A 952 57.61 4.19 22.12
C ASP A 952 56.19 4.44 21.65
N ILE A 953 55.18 4.04 22.43
CA ILE A 953 53.76 4.35 22.13
C ILE A 953 53.55 5.87 22.05
N ARG A 954 54.11 6.62 23.01
CA ARG A 954 53.96 8.07 23.05
C ARG A 954 54.67 8.75 21.88
N ALA A 955 55.89 8.32 21.55
CA ALA A 955 56.64 8.82 20.40
C ALA A 955 55.91 8.51 19.06
N TRP A 956 55.27 7.34 18.96
CA TRP A 956 54.44 6.98 17.82
C TRP A 956 53.20 7.86 17.67
N CYS A 957 52.58 8.24 18.79
CA CYS A 957 51.37 9.07 18.80
C CYS A 957 51.65 10.56 18.53
N MET A 958 52.82 11.09 18.92
CA MET A 958 53.18 12.51 18.78
C MET A 958 52.98 13.13 17.38
N PRO A 959 53.34 12.47 16.27
CA PRO A 959 53.08 13.01 14.93
C PRO A 959 51.64 12.84 14.44
N ARG A 960 50.78 12.10 15.17
CA ARG A 960 49.43 11.70 14.74
C ARG A 960 48.30 12.33 15.57
N LEU A 961 48.60 12.73 16.80
CA LEU A 961 47.65 13.29 17.75
C LEU A 961 48.10 14.66 18.23
N SER A 962 47.13 15.51 18.57
CA SER A 962 47.40 16.80 19.21
C SER A 962 47.93 16.62 20.64
N SER A 963 48.58 17.64 21.19
CA SER A 963 49.25 17.54 22.49
C SER A 963 48.31 17.18 23.65
N HIS A 964 47.03 17.56 23.58
CA HIS A 964 46.03 17.26 24.61
C HIS A 964 45.39 15.86 24.45
N GLN A 965 45.52 15.23 23.27
CA GLN A 965 45.06 13.86 23.01
C GLN A 965 46.11 12.80 23.40
N LEU A 966 47.37 13.20 23.62
CA LEU A 966 48.44 12.24 23.93
C LEU A 966 48.18 11.51 25.26
N PRO A 967 48.22 10.16 25.28
CA PRO A 967 48.13 9.39 26.50
C PRO A 967 49.23 9.77 27.50
N THR A 968 48.85 9.88 28.77
CA THR A 968 49.75 10.32 29.84
C THR A 968 50.19 9.19 30.76
N GLU A 969 49.36 8.16 30.90
CA GLU A 969 49.75 6.88 31.48
C GLU A 969 49.34 5.75 30.55
N ILE A 970 50.30 4.88 30.26
CA ILE A 970 50.22 3.86 29.22
C ILE A 970 50.67 2.55 29.85
N VAL A 971 49.83 1.52 29.79
CA VAL A 971 50.12 0.20 30.38
C VAL A 971 49.86 -0.90 29.35
N GLN A 972 50.85 -1.77 29.16
CA GLN A 972 50.68 -3.00 28.38
C GLN A 972 50.02 -4.08 29.25
N VAL A 973 49.03 -4.78 28.70
CA VAL A 973 48.31 -5.90 29.32
C VAL A 973 48.31 -7.11 28.38
N ASP A 974 48.21 -8.32 28.94
CA ASP A 974 48.11 -9.56 28.13
C ASP A 974 46.83 -9.61 27.29
N THR A 975 45.72 -9.12 27.83
CA THR A 975 44.43 -9.05 27.14
C THR A 975 43.61 -7.90 27.70
N VAL A 976 43.02 -7.10 26.81
CA VAL A 976 42.09 -6.03 27.20
C VAL A 976 40.83 -6.64 27.82
N PRO A 977 40.43 -6.21 29.04
CA PRO A 977 39.26 -6.78 29.71
C PRO A 977 37.96 -6.37 29.01
N ARG A 978 37.10 -7.36 28.74
CA ARG A 978 35.79 -7.21 28.11
C ARG A 978 34.71 -7.84 28.99
N GLN A 979 33.51 -7.29 28.92
CA GLN A 979 32.32 -7.84 29.58
C GLN A 979 31.88 -9.15 28.90
N ALA A 980 30.99 -9.91 29.55
CA ALA A 980 30.49 -11.19 29.04
C ALA A 980 29.79 -11.11 27.66
N ASN A 981 29.34 -9.91 27.27
CA ASN A 981 28.76 -9.62 25.95
C ASN A 981 29.80 -9.15 24.90
N GLY A 982 31.10 -9.20 25.24
CA GLY A 982 32.21 -8.78 24.39
C GLY A 982 32.49 -7.27 24.37
N LYS A 983 31.69 -6.46 25.07
CA LYS A 983 31.85 -4.99 25.12
C LYS A 983 32.94 -4.56 26.09
N ILE A 984 33.58 -3.42 25.81
CA ILE A 984 34.51 -2.77 26.73
C ILE A 984 33.72 -1.81 27.64
N SER A 985 34.01 -1.84 28.93
CA SER A 985 33.54 -0.83 29.90
C SER A 985 34.69 0.08 30.27
N ARG A 986 34.78 1.26 29.65
CA ARG A 986 35.86 2.24 29.92
C ARG A 986 35.89 2.70 31.37
N ARG A 987 34.72 2.77 32.01
CA ARG A 987 34.60 3.07 33.45
C ARG A 987 35.21 1.97 34.33
N GLU A 988 34.95 0.71 34.01
CA GLU A 988 35.51 -0.42 34.75
C GLU A 988 37.03 -0.49 34.55
N VAL A 989 37.50 -0.27 33.30
CA VAL A 989 38.92 -0.12 33.00
C VAL A 989 39.53 1.00 33.83
N ALA A 990 38.95 2.20 33.84
CA ALA A 990 39.44 3.33 34.63
C ALA A 990 39.45 3.03 36.14
N ALA A 991 38.42 2.34 36.67
CA ALA A 991 38.35 1.98 38.08
C ALA A 991 39.41 0.95 38.48
N ARG A 992 39.60 -0.10 37.67
CA ARG A 992 40.64 -1.13 37.88
C ARG A 992 42.04 -0.57 37.74
N PHE A 993 42.22 0.37 36.81
CA PHE A 993 43.46 1.13 36.66
C PHE A 993 43.75 1.98 37.89
N ALA A 994 42.76 2.72 38.40
CA ALA A 994 42.89 3.49 39.64
C ALA A 994 43.15 2.61 40.87
N ALA A 995 42.65 1.37 40.88
CA ALA A 995 42.90 0.37 41.91
C ALA A 995 44.28 -0.32 41.79
N GLY A 996 45.07 -0.02 40.75
CA GLY A 996 46.39 -0.60 40.53
C GLY A 996 46.39 -2.06 40.07
N GLU A 997 45.27 -2.54 39.51
CA GLU A 997 45.12 -3.93 39.08
C GLU A 997 45.84 -4.26 37.76
N PHE A 998 46.26 -3.25 37.01
CA PHE A 998 47.11 -3.41 35.83
C PHE A 998 48.56 -3.15 36.24
N ILE A 999 49.39 -4.20 36.21
CA ILE A 999 50.80 -4.11 36.62
C ILE A 999 51.57 -3.27 35.60
N LEU A 1000 52.19 -2.18 36.06
CA LEU A 1000 53.20 -1.46 35.28
C LEU A 1000 54.40 -2.39 35.08
N ASN A 1001 54.65 -2.87 33.86
CA ASN A 1001 55.93 -3.50 33.53
C ASN A 1001 57.04 -2.46 33.71
N LYS A 1002 57.65 -2.46 34.90
CA LYS A 1002 58.74 -1.55 35.29
C LYS A 1002 60.12 -2.00 34.82
N GLU A 1003 60.22 -3.02 33.95
CA GLU A 1003 61.49 -3.58 33.49
C GLU A 1003 61.88 -3.20 32.04
N ALA A 1004 61.41 -2.06 31.52
CA ALA A 1004 61.87 -1.52 30.24
C ALA A 1004 62.41 -0.08 30.35
N ALA A 1005 63.02 0.25 31.49
CA ALA A 1005 63.74 1.50 31.69
C ALA A 1005 65.02 1.25 32.51
N GLU A 1006 65.99 0.55 31.91
CA GLU A 1006 67.43 0.77 32.12
C GLU A 1006 68.13 0.83 30.76
#